data_AF-A0A972D5C8-F1
#
_entry.id   AF-A0A972D5C8-F1
#
_cell.length_a   1.000
_cell.length_b   1.000
_cell.length_c   1.000
_cell.angle_alpha   90.00
_cell.angle_beta   90.00
_cell.angle_gamma   90.00
#
_symmetry.space_group_name_H-M   'P 1'
#
loop_
_entity.id
_entity.type
_entity.pdbx_description
1 polymer ?
#
loop_
_entity_poly.entity_id
_entity_poly.type
_entity_poly.pdbx_seq_one_letter_code
_entity_poly.pdbx_strand_id
1 'polypeptide(L)'
;FFQLKRRDETFDQYLALYAGAEELSMVAAAGTKKLYEDKAREYLRLVNKWLRENIQEAFEIIYQGTGKPVKEWITGLPPQASTTEIVDHVAANCLAGWFDQKYPDYPHFIRLRTPMTTENFTSYVQDALQSIAGEPTRNGLAILHGLVLMEDEKLNVRNSGYAKWILNKLEEKEKGQVVNRSELITTLYTCYGTEDLEQTQEFAMEPELLVVLLAALVYNGDIVITINGNSYDAMKFDQLIKLPINELKAFSHIKRPSGLPLPELRVLFDFLGIAPGLLQERALEEGVRELNRKTNHLLSQTLSVLQIVRSQIPTWEEPLLTENEKDTYERILLKFQEFLEKILIFNTPAKLHNFRYSIAEIEEQQQAKDLLKKITDLQQRAQEVTPFATYLKIAQPQLPDSHPWQQQATAALDALWQALRRGEPCQNEKAAVLRLKTEYQELYLALHAKARLNASEESKVQDLLASQEMTALKQLATIDLVPTRQLEQLLEELSESKACWQLAKADLDNQPLCPYCKFRPKDEQITKGNIGDYEDRVQDLLEQWTTMLMTNLNDPEVKKSIELLGEEGQKLINEFLQNQAFVFPINIRLLQALKESLQGIERVEIPLTDLISALGGGTPLTIEEARQRFEKMLASHIGTQATQRIRIMLKLPGGEE
;
A
#
# COMPACT_ATOMS: atom_id res chain seq x y z
N PHE A 1 -3.29 -57.19 54.85
CA PHE A 1 -2.11 -56.85 54.03
C PHE A 1 -0.90 -56.57 54.91
N PHE A 2 -0.76 -55.42 55.58
CA PHE A 2 0.36 -55.19 56.51
C PHE A 2 0.09 -55.78 57.90
N GLN A 3 1.04 -56.55 58.44
CA GLN A 3 0.99 -57.06 59.81
C GLN A 3 2.30 -56.80 60.53
N LEU A 4 2.25 -56.14 61.69
CA LEU A 4 3.39 -56.01 62.59
C LEU A 4 3.69 -57.39 63.20
N LYS A 5 4.85 -57.96 62.88
CA LYS A 5 5.25 -59.32 63.30
C LYS A 5 6.40 -59.31 64.28
N ARG A 6 7.37 -58.42 64.11
CA ARG A 6 8.54 -58.32 64.97
C ARG A 6 8.44 -57.05 65.80
N ARG A 7 8.48 -57.19 67.12
CA ARG A 7 8.52 -56.10 68.09
C ARG A 7 9.72 -56.32 69.00
N ASP A 8 10.37 -55.24 69.39
CA ASP A 8 11.43 -55.28 70.40
C ASP A 8 10.91 -54.77 71.75
N GLU A 9 11.70 -54.97 72.81
CA GLU A 9 11.35 -54.52 74.16
C GLU A 9 11.17 -53.00 74.23
N THR A 10 11.86 -52.25 73.37
CA THR A 10 11.78 -50.78 73.33
C THR A 10 10.41 -50.32 72.84
N PHE A 11 9.90 -50.92 71.76
CA PHE A 11 8.56 -50.68 71.26
C PHE A 11 7.49 -51.04 72.29
N ASP A 12 7.59 -52.23 72.89
CA ASP A 12 6.62 -52.69 73.88
C ASP A 12 6.64 -51.80 75.13
N GLN A 13 7.81 -51.32 75.56
CA GLN A 13 7.91 -50.34 76.65
C GLN A 13 7.26 -49.01 76.29
N TYR A 14 7.54 -48.43 75.11
CA TYR A 14 6.91 -47.18 74.69
C TYR A 14 5.40 -47.30 74.55
N LEU A 15 4.91 -48.42 74.02
CA LEU A 15 3.49 -48.69 73.88
C LEU A 15 2.82 -48.85 75.26
N ALA A 16 3.44 -49.57 76.20
CA ALA A 16 2.93 -49.74 77.55
C ALA A 16 2.91 -48.40 78.32
N LEU A 17 3.95 -47.57 78.18
CA LEU A 17 4.02 -46.24 78.77
C LEU A 17 3.00 -45.28 78.14
N TYR A 18 2.77 -45.37 76.84
CA TYR A 18 1.71 -44.65 76.15
C TYR A 18 0.33 -45.02 76.69
N ALA A 19 -0.01 -46.32 76.69
CA ALA A 19 -1.28 -46.81 77.18
C ALA A 19 -1.50 -46.46 78.66
N GLY A 20 -0.48 -46.62 79.50
CA GLY A 20 -0.52 -46.23 80.91
C GLY A 20 -0.70 -44.73 81.11
N ALA A 21 -0.06 -43.88 80.29
CA ALA A 21 -0.23 -42.44 80.36
C ALA A 21 -1.62 -41.99 79.88
N GLU A 22 -2.17 -42.60 78.82
CA GLU A 22 -3.55 -42.36 78.36
C GLU A 22 -4.55 -42.71 79.45
N GLU A 23 -4.49 -43.93 80.00
CA GLU A 23 -5.39 -44.36 81.09
C GLU A 23 -5.27 -43.43 82.31
N LEU A 24 -4.05 -43.13 82.76
CA LEU A 24 -3.84 -42.21 83.88
C LEU A 24 -4.36 -40.80 83.59
N SER A 25 -4.29 -40.32 82.35
CA SER A 25 -4.85 -39.01 81.97
C SER A 25 -6.38 -38.97 82.08
N MET A 26 -7.06 -40.11 81.90
CA MET A 26 -8.52 -40.20 82.03
C MET A 26 -8.98 -40.14 83.48
N VAL A 27 -8.22 -40.70 84.42
CA VAL A 27 -8.57 -40.77 85.86
C VAL A 27 -7.84 -39.75 86.75
N ALA A 28 -6.84 -39.02 86.25
CA ALA A 28 -6.10 -38.04 87.04
C ALA A 28 -6.91 -36.76 87.38
N ALA A 29 -6.65 -36.19 88.56
CA ALA A 29 -7.21 -34.90 88.98
C ALA A 29 -6.71 -33.75 88.09
N ALA A 30 -7.48 -32.65 88.04
CA ALA A 30 -7.24 -31.52 87.12
C ALA A 30 -5.82 -30.93 87.17
N GLY A 31 -5.13 -30.99 88.32
CA GLY A 31 -3.75 -30.48 88.49
C GLY A 31 -2.65 -31.35 87.88
N THR A 32 -2.90 -32.65 87.60
CA THR A 32 -1.91 -33.60 87.08
C THR A 32 -2.30 -34.21 85.73
N LYS A 33 -3.55 -34.03 85.27
CA LYS A 33 -4.04 -34.53 83.98
C LYS A 33 -3.16 -34.12 82.80
N LYS A 34 -2.82 -32.83 82.69
CA LYS A 34 -1.99 -32.29 81.60
C LYS A 34 -0.61 -32.96 81.51
N LEU A 35 -0.01 -33.30 82.66
CA LEU A 35 1.28 -34.01 82.70
C LEU A 35 1.17 -35.40 82.04
N TYR A 36 0.08 -36.13 82.28
CA TYR A 36 -0.15 -37.44 81.67
C TYR A 36 -0.49 -37.32 80.17
N GLU A 37 -1.26 -36.31 79.75
CA GLU A 37 -1.50 -36.01 78.33
C GLU A 37 -0.22 -35.65 77.57
N ASP A 38 0.68 -34.88 78.18
CA ASP A 38 1.99 -34.54 77.61
C ASP A 38 2.85 -35.81 77.45
N LYS A 39 2.89 -36.66 78.47
CA LYS A 39 3.59 -37.97 78.42
C LYS A 39 2.99 -38.90 77.36
N ALA A 40 1.66 -38.98 77.25
CA ALA A 40 1.00 -39.79 76.24
C ALA A 40 1.38 -39.32 74.82
N ARG A 41 1.35 -38.01 74.56
CA ARG A 41 1.80 -37.44 73.28
C ARG A 41 3.28 -37.75 72.99
N GLU A 42 4.15 -37.66 73.99
CA GLU A 42 5.56 -38.00 73.84
C GLU A 42 5.77 -39.48 73.49
N TYR A 43 5.16 -40.40 74.25
CA TYR A 43 5.28 -41.84 73.99
C TYR A 43 4.63 -42.24 72.66
N LEU A 44 3.50 -41.65 72.28
CA LEU A 44 2.90 -41.84 70.96
C LEU A 44 3.85 -41.40 69.83
N ARG A 45 4.57 -40.28 70.02
CA ARG A 45 5.60 -39.83 69.06
C ARG A 45 6.74 -40.84 68.95
N LEU A 46 7.17 -41.43 70.06
CA LEU A 46 8.22 -42.45 70.08
C LEU A 46 7.76 -43.77 69.43
N VAL A 47 6.53 -44.22 69.71
CA VAL A 47 5.90 -45.37 69.04
C VAL A 47 5.84 -45.15 67.53
N ASN A 48 5.34 -44.00 67.07
CA ASN A 48 5.27 -43.66 65.65
C ASN A 48 6.65 -43.56 65.00
N LYS A 49 7.63 -43.00 65.70
CA LYS A 49 9.02 -42.95 65.23
C LYS A 49 9.58 -44.36 65.03
N TRP A 50 9.42 -45.24 66.03
CA TRP A 50 9.87 -46.62 65.95
C TRP A 50 9.23 -47.36 64.78
N LEU A 51 7.91 -47.20 64.58
CA LEU A 51 7.20 -47.86 63.46
C LEU A 51 7.74 -47.40 62.10
N ARG A 52 8.03 -46.11 61.93
CA ARG A 52 8.60 -45.58 60.68
C ARG A 52 10.02 -46.10 60.43
N GLU A 53 10.86 -46.12 61.46
CA GLU A 53 12.25 -46.57 61.37
C GLU A 53 12.37 -48.08 61.13
N ASN A 54 11.39 -48.86 61.59
CA ASN A 54 11.42 -50.32 61.52
C ASN A 54 10.44 -50.93 60.51
N ILE A 55 9.71 -50.13 59.72
CA ILE A 55 8.63 -50.64 58.84
C ILE A 55 9.10 -51.75 57.89
N GLN A 56 10.33 -51.65 57.38
CA GLN A 56 10.87 -52.60 56.40
C GLN A 56 11.17 -53.99 56.99
N GLU A 57 11.51 -54.05 58.28
CA GLU A 57 11.95 -55.26 58.99
C GLU A 57 10.89 -55.81 59.95
N ALA A 58 10.08 -54.94 60.53
CA ALA A 58 9.09 -55.30 61.56
C ALA A 58 7.75 -55.77 60.99
N PHE A 59 7.41 -55.33 59.77
CA PHE A 59 6.16 -55.68 59.11
C PHE A 59 6.34 -56.76 58.05
N GLU A 60 5.33 -57.63 57.95
CA GLU A 60 5.14 -58.55 56.84
C GLU A 60 3.88 -58.17 56.05
N ILE A 61 3.97 -58.33 54.73
CA ILE A 61 2.84 -58.21 53.81
C ILE A 61 2.30 -59.61 53.55
N ILE A 62 1.04 -59.81 53.94
CA ILE A 62 0.27 -61.02 53.63
C ILE A 62 -0.53 -60.77 52.36
N TYR A 63 -0.16 -61.46 51.29
CA TYR A 63 -0.85 -61.45 50.01
C TYR A 63 -0.99 -62.86 49.43
N GLN A 64 -2.19 -63.21 48.96
CA GLN A 64 -2.54 -64.54 48.44
C GLN A 64 -2.12 -65.71 49.35
N GLY A 65 -2.27 -65.53 50.66
CA GLY A 65 -1.92 -66.57 51.66
C GLY A 65 -0.43 -66.69 51.97
N THR A 66 0.43 -65.91 51.31
CA THR A 66 1.88 -65.87 51.57
C THR A 66 2.28 -64.60 52.31
N GLY A 67 3.11 -64.74 53.35
CA GLY A 67 3.67 -63.63 54.12
C GLY A 67 5.14 -63.40 53.74
N LYS A 68 5.49 -62.16 53.41
CA LYS A 68 6.88 -61.75 53.13
C LYS A 68 7.19 -60.41 53.80
N PRO A 69 8.42 -60.18 54.32
CA PRO A 69 8.79 -58.92 54.95
C PRO A 69 8.73 -57.76 53.96
N VAL A 70 8.39 -56.55 54.43
CA VAL A 70 8.23 -55.35 53.58
C VAL A 70 9.45 -55.08 52.71
N LYS A 71 10.66 -55.30 53.23
CA LYS A 71 11.92 -55.11 52.47
C LYS A 71 12.01 -55.90 51.16
N GLU A 72 11.30 -57.02 51.03
CA GLU A 72 11.27 -57.83 49.80
C GLU A 72 10.35 -57.24 48.71
N TRP A 73 9.50 -56.27 49.05
CA TRP A 73 8.53 -55.68 48.12
C TRP A 73 8.89 -54.28 47.64
N ILE A 74 9.86 -53.62 48.29
CA ILE A 74 10.23 -52.22 48.05
C ILE A 74 11.40 -52.07 47.06
N THR A 75 11.73 -53.11 46.30
CA THR A 75 12.73 -53.01 45.24
C THR A 75 12.31 -51.93 44.24
N GLY A 76 13.18 -50.95 44.01
CA GLY A 76 12.92 -49.80 43.13
C GLY A 76 12.48 -48.52 43.85
N LEU A 77 12.19 -48.55 45.16
CA LEU A 77 11.96 -47.35 45.95
C LEU A 77 13.26 -46.67 46.39
N PRO A 78 13.27 -45.33 46.57
CA PRO A 78 14.42 -44.62 47.11
C PRO A 78 14.73 -45.05 48.55
N PRO A 79 16.00 -44.98 49.00
CA PRO A 79 16.41 -45.44 50.34
C PRO A 79 15.71 -44.74 51.51
N GLN A 80 15.13 -43.54 51.28
CA GLN A 80 14.41 -42.75 52.27
C GLN A 80 12.92 -42.60 51.95
N ALA A 81 12.33 -43.59 51.27
CA ALA A 81 10.90 -43.59 50.97
C ALA A 81 10.06 -43.44 52.26
N SER A 82 9.05 -42.57 52.17
CA SER A 82 8.05 -42.39 53.21
C SER A 82 7.21 -43.65 53.40
N THR A 83 6.56 -43.77 54.56
CA THR A 83 5.63 -44.88 54.84
C THR A 83 4.53 -44.98 53.79
N THR A 84 4.00 -43.84 53.31
CA THR A 84 2.95 -43.81 52.29
C THR A 84 3.47 -44.35 50.95
N GLU A 85 4.64 -43.90 50.49
CA GLU A 85 5.25 -44.41 49.24
C GLU A 85 5.52 -45.92 49.32
N ILE A 86 5.94 -46.43 50.48
CA ILE A 86 6.12 -47.87 50.72
C ILE A 86 4.78 -48.60 50.59
N VAL A 87 3.73 -48.09 51.24
CA VAL A 87 2.39 -48.71 51.20
C VAL A 87 1.82 -48.70 49.79
N ASP A 88 1.90 -47.58 49.09
CA ASP A 88 1.37 -47.41 47.73
C ASP A 88 2.09 -48.30 46.72
N HIS A 89 3.43 -48.38 46.78
CA HIS A 89 4.22 -49.24 45.90
C HIS A 89 3.93 -50.72 46.12
N VAL A 90 3.84 -51.13 47.39
CA VAL A 90 3.47 -52.51 47.74
C VAL A 90 2.06 -52.82 47.24
N ALA A 91 1.09 -51.92 47.50
CA ALA A 91 -0.28 -52.11 47.08
C ALA A 91 -0.38 -52.21 45.55
N ALA A 92 0.31 -51.33 44.81
CA ALA A 92 0.38 -51.38 43.35
C ALA A 92 0.96 -52.71 42.86
N ASN A 93 2.10 -53.16 43.40
CA ASN A 93 2.73 -54.43 43.01
C ASN A 93 1.85 -55.66 43.30
N CYS A 94 1.20 -55.67 44.47
CA CYS A 94 0.32 -56.79 44.83
C CYS A 94 -0.95 -56.78 43.96
N LEU A 95 -1.60 -55.62 43.80
CA LEU A 95 -2.93 -55.53 43.22
C LEU A 95 -2.94 -55.38 41.69
N ALA A 96 -1.85 -54.96 41.05
CA ALA A 96 -1.79 -54.76 39.60
C ALA A 96 -2.29 -55.98 38.82
N GLY A 97 -1.71 -57.16 39.06
CA GLY A 97 -2.11 -58.38 38.35
C GLY A 97 -3.56 -58.82 38.65
N TRP A 98 -4.12 -58.44 39.80
CA TRP A 98 -5.54 -58.68 40.08
C TRP A 98 -6.44 -57.73 39.29
N PHE A 99 -6.06 -56.46 39.18
CA PHE A 99 -6.78 -55.47 38.36
C PHE A 99 -6.69 -55.80 36.88
N ASP A 100 -5.53 -56.23 36.36
CA ASP A 100 -5.37 -56.67 34.96
C ASP A 100 -6.31 -57.84 34.62
N GLN A 101 -6.50 -58.77 35.57
CA GLN A 101 -7.43 -59.89 35.39
C GLN A 101 -8.89 -59.47 35.51
N LYS A 102 -9.18 -58.55 36.42
CA LYS A 102 -10.56 -58.10 36.69
C LYS A 102 -11.08 -57.14 35.61
N TYR A 103 -10.21 -56.30 35.07
CA TYR A 103 -10.53 -55.27 34.07
C TYR A 103 -9.53 -55.32 32.91
N PRO A 104 -9.56 -56.37 32.08
CA PRO A 104 -8.57 -56.59 31.03
C PRO A 104 -8.52 -55.48 29.98
N ASP A 105 -9.66 -54.82 29.73
CA ASP A 105 -9.79 -53.78 28.71
C ASP A 105 -9.72 -52.34 29.28
N TYR A 106 -9.40 -52.17 30.56
CA TYR A 106 -9.28 -50.85 31.17
C TYR A 106 -8.09 -50.05 30.57
N PRO A 107 -8.22 -48.74 30.31
CA PRO A 107 -7.16 -47.95 29.68
C PRO A 107 -5.89 -47.86 30.54
N HIS A 108 -4.74 -48.01 29.89
CA HIS A 108 -3.43 -47.99 30.54
C HIS A 108 -2.72 -46.66 30.31
N PHE A 109 -2.53 -45.87 31.36
CA PHE A 109 -1.94 -44.53 31.28
C PHE A 109 -0.42 -44.52 31.52
N ILE A 110 0.32 -45.36 30.79
CA ILE A 110 1.77 -45.60 30.99
C ILE A 110 2.62 -44.34 30.73
N ARG A 111 2.11 -43.38 29.97
CA ARG A 111 2.80 -42.11 29.65
C ARG A 111 2.69 -41.04 30.76
N LEU A 112 1.91 -41.27 31.82
CA LEU A 112 1.84 -40.37 32.97
C LEU A 112 3.13 -40.48 33.80
N ARG A 113 3.64 -39.33 34.28
CA ARG A 113 4.83 -39.30 35.16
C ARG A 113 4.49 -39.52 36.63
N THR A 114 3.27 -39.18 37.02
CA THR A 114 2.74 -39.36 38.38
C THR A 114 1.48 -40.20 38.27
N PRO A 115 1.26 -41.15 39.19
CA PRO A 115 0.06 -41.97 39.18
C PRO A 115 -1.21 -41.14 39.21
N MET A 116 -2.26 -41.67 38.60
CA MET A 116 -3.59 -41.08 38.66
C MET A 116 -4.17 -41.33 40.07
N THR A 117 -4.62 -40.26 40.72
CA THR A 117 -5.21 -40.26 42.06
C THR A 117 -6.51 -39.47 42.05
N THR A 118 -7.35 -39.65 43.07
CA THR A 118 -8.59 -38.88 43.22
C THR A 118 -8.36 -37.36 43.26
N GLU A 119 -7.21 -36.92 43.76
CA GLU A 119 -6.84 -35.50 43.85
C GLU A 119 -6.47 -34.88 42.49
N ASN A 120 -5.83 -35.64 41.60
CA ASN A 120 -5.31 -35.13 40.32
C ASN A 120 -6.16 -35.54 39.10
N PHE A 121 -7.15 -36.42 39.28
CA PHE A 121 -7.90 -36.97 38.16
C PHE A 121 -8.65 -35.92 37.35
N THR A 122 -9.37 -35.02 38.03
CA THR A 122 -10.12 -33.94 37.37
C THR A 122 -9.22 -33.02 36.56
N SER A 123 -8.01 -32.71 37.04
CA SER A 123 -7.09 -31.86 36.29
C SER A 123 -6.53 -32.58 35.05
N TYR A 124 -6.27 -33.89 35.13
CA TYR A 124 -5.84 -34.67 33.95
C TYR A 124 -6.91 -34.76 32.87
N VAL A 125 -8.18 -34.87 33.27
CA VAL A 125 -9.31 -34.86 32.34
C VAL A 125 -9.43 -33.49 31.67
N GLN A 126 -9.31 -32.40 32.44
CA GLN A 126 -9.31 -31.04 31.87
C GLN A 126 -8.13 -30.81 30.91
N ASP A 127 -6.94 -31.27 31.27
CA ASP A 127 -5.73 -31.23 30.45
C ASP A 127 -5.95 -31.98 29.11
N ALA A 128 -6.68 -33.10 29.12
CA ALA A 128 -7.03 -33.85 27.92
C ALA A 128 -8.04 -33.12 27.04
N LEU A 129 -9.07 -32.50 27.63
CA LEU A 129 -10.05 -31.68 26.90
C LEU A 129 -9.40 -30.48 26.20
N GLN A 130 -8.46 -29.79 26.88
CA GLN A 130 -7.66 -28.72 26.28
C GLN A 130 -6.77 -29.22 25.14
N SER A 131 -6.16 -30.40 25.31
CA SER A 131 -5.32 -31.00 24.27
C SER A 131 -6.11 -31.32 22.99
N ILE A 132 -7.37 -31.77 23.12
CA ILE A 132 -8.28 -31.96 21.97
C ILE A 132 -8.57 -30.62 21.26
N ALA A 133 -8.69 -29.52 22.02
CA ALA A 133 -8.93 -28.18 21.48
C ALA A 133 -7.74 -27.57 20.74
N GLY A 134 -6.58 -28.23 20.74
CA GLY A 134 -5.35 -27.78 20.09
C GLY A 134 -4.34 -27.10 21.04
N GLU A 135 -4.55 -27.19 22.36
CA GLU A 135 -3.60 -26.74 23.38
C GLU A 135 -2.95 -27.95 24.07
N PRO A 136 -1.93 -28.59 23.47
CA PRO A 136 -1.41 -29.86 23.95
C PRO A 136 -0.69 -29.70 25.30
N THR A 137 -1.12 -30.48 26.29
CA THR A 137 -0.44 -30.62 27.57
C THR A 137 0.15 -32.02 27.71
N ARG A 138 1.23 -32.17 28.49
CA ARG A 138 1.88 -33.49 28.65
C ARG A 138 0.93 -34.52 29.26
N ASN A 139 0.17 -34.15 30.29
CA ASN A 139 -0.77 -35.05 30.93
C ASN A 139 -1.97 -35.32 30.02
N GLY A 140 -2.49 -34.29 29.35
CA GLY A 140 -3.59 -34.44 28.40
C GLY A 140 -3.25 -35.42 27.27
N LEU A 141 -2.09 -35.26 26.64
CA LEU A 141 -1.60 -36.22 25.65
C LEU A 141 -1.45 -37.62 26.23
N ALA A 142 -0.94 -37.77 27.46
CA ALA A 142 -0.82 -39.08 28.11
C ALA A 142 -2.18 -39.76 28.33
N ILE A 143 -3.22 -39.00 28.71
CA ILE A 143 -4.60 -39.50 28.80
C ILE A 143 -5.12 -39.90 27.42
N LEU A 144 -4.95 -39.05 26.40
CA LEU A 144 -5.40 -39.35 25.03
C LEU A 144 -4.72 -40.60 24.45
N HIS A 145 -3.44 -40.83 24.75
CA HIS A 145 -2.74 -42.07 24.38
C HIS A 145 -3.29 -43.29 25.11
N GLY A 146 -3.57 -43.19 26.42
CA GLY A 146 -4.16 -44.28 27.20
C GLY A 146 -5.56 -44.67 26.70
N LEU A 147 -6.31 -43.70 26.17
CA LEU A 147 -7.60 -43.90 25.51
C LEU A 147 -7.47 -44.25 24.02
N VAL A 148 -6.25 -44.44 23.50
CA VAL A 148 -5.97 -44.83 22.10
C VAL A 148 -6.58 -43.83 21.09
N LEU A 149 -6.63 -42.54 21.44
CA LEU A 149 -7.17 -41.47 20.61
C LEU A 149 -6.11 -40.77 19.75
N MET A 150 -4.88 -41.29 19.70
CA MET A 150 -3.74 -40.65 19.05
C MET A 150 -3.06 -41.60 18.06
N GLU A 151 -2.82 -41.13 16.84
CA GLU A 151 -2.00 -41.79 15.81
C GLU A 151 -1.10 -40.73 15.15
N ASP A 152 0.20 -41.01 15.01
CA ASP A 152 1.20 -40.06 14.48
C ASP A 152 1.11 -38.65 15.10
N GLU A 153 0.90 -38.58 16.42
CA GLU A 153 0.73 -37.34 17.21
C GLU A 153 -0.50 -36.49 16.79
N LYS A 154 -1.46 -37.07 16.07
CA LYS A 154 -2.74 -36.45 15.73
C LYS A 154 -3.90 -37.20 16.37
N LEU A 155 -4.97 -36.46 16.67
CA LEU A 155 -6.21 -37.03 17.17
C LEU A 155 -6.80 -37.97 16.11
N ASN A 156 -7.01 -39.24 16.48
CA ASN A 156 -7.69 -40.24 15.67
C ASN A 156 -8.67 -41.04 16.54
N VAL A 157 -9.96 -40.72 16.42
CA VAL A 157 -11.03 -41.42 17.14
C VAL A 157 -11.36 -42.79 16.55
N ARG A 158 -11.04 -43.03 15.27
CA ARG A 158 -11.40 -44.29 14.57
C ARG A 158 -10.55 -45.46 15.03
N ASN A 159 -9.35 -45.23 15.54
CA ASN A 159 -8.48 -46.31 16.03
C ASN A 159 -8.76 -46.71 17.47
N SER A 160 -9.40 -45.83 18.26
CA SER A 160 -9.77 -46.13 19.65
C SER A 160 -10.89 -47.16 19.73
N GLY A 161 -10.63 -48.29 20.39
CA GLY A 161 -11.67 -49.27 20.72
C GLY A 161 -12.77 -48.69 21.60
N TYR A 162 -12.42 -47.78 22.50
CA TYR A 162 -13.35 -47.08 23.39
C TYR A 162 -14.29 -46.15 22.62
N ALA A 163 -13.76 -45.37 21.67
CA ALA A 163 -14.59 -44.48 20.85
C ALA A 163 -15.47 -45.29 19.87
N LYS A 164 -14.93 -46.37 19.28
CA LYS A 164 -15.70 -47.31 18.45
C LYS A 164 -16.89 -47.91 19.17
N TRP A 165 -16.76 -48.30 20.44
CA TRP A 165 -17.88 -48.78 21.23
C TRP A 165 -19.03 -47.76 21.30
N ILE A 166 -18.72 -46.50 21.57
CA ILE A 166 -19.72 -45.41 21.61
C ILE A 166 -20.39 -45.23 20.24
N LEU A 167 -19.60 -45.27 19.17
CA LEU A 167 -20.10 -45.16 17.80
C LEU A 167 -21.00 -46.35 17.43
N ASN A 168 -20.61 -47.57 17.77
CA ASN A 168 -21.41 -48.77 17.53
C ASN A 168 -22.77 -48.69 18.25
N LYS A 169 -22.79 -48.20 19.50
CA LYS A 169 -24.06 -47.94 20.23
C LYS A 169 -24.94 -46.93 19.51
N LEU A 170 -24.36 -45.90 18.91
CA LEU A 170 -25.09 -44.93 18.07
C LEU A 170 -25.52 -45.51 16.72
N GLU A 171 -24.77 -46.46 16.16
CA GLU A 171 -25.08 -47.16 14.90
C GLU A 171 -26.27 -48.11 15.05
N GLU A 172 -26.41 -48.76 16.21
CA GLU A 172 -27.56 -49.61 16.59
C GLU A 172 -28.88 -48.84 16.66
N LYS A 173 -28.85 -47.50 16.78
CA LYS A 173 -30.04 -46.65 16.85
C LYS A 173 -30.61 -46.31 15.46
N GLU A 174 -31.94 -46.20 15.36
CA GLU A 174 -32.57 -45.70 14.14
C GLU A 174 -32.33 -44.19 13.94
N LYS A 175 -32.55 -43.70 12.71
CA LYS A 175 -32.35 -42.28 12.38
C LYS A 175 -33.27 -41.39 13.23
N GLY A 176 -32.69 -40.45 13.97
CA GLY A 176 -33.40 -39.55 14.87
C GLY A 176 -33.53 -40.05 16.31
N GLN A 177 -33.15 -41.29 16.59
CA GLN A 177 -33.02 -41.79 17.96
C GLN A 177 -31.68 -41.36 18.58
N VAL A 178 -31.63 -41.39 19.91
CA VAL A 178 -30.49 -40.94 20.71
C VAL A 178 -29.99 -42.09 21.60
N VAL A 179 -28.71 -42.04 21.99
CA VAL A 179 -28.15 -42.94 23.02
C VAL A 179 -28.15 -42.16 24.33
N ASN A 180 -28.94 -42.64 25.29
CA ASN A 180 -29.05 -42.00 26.59
C ASN A 180 -27.83 -42.31 27.46
N ARG A 181 -27.54 -41.44 28.44
CA ARG A 181 -26.46 -41.66 29.42
C ARG A 181 -26.54 -43.02 30.11
N SER A 182 -27.73 -43.46 30.48
CA SER A 182 -27.98 -44.75 31.14
C SER A 182 -27.67 -45.97 30.26
N GLU A 183 -27.40 -45.77 28.97
CA GLU A 183 -26.94 -46.83 28.05
C GLU A 183 -25.42 -46.93 27.97
N LEU A 184 -24.70 -45.92 28.49
CA LEU A 184 -23.24 -45.88 28.51
C LEU A 184 -22.69 -46.05 29.94
N ILE A 185 -23.42 -45.60 30.96
CA ILE A 185 -23.03 -45.64 32.37
C ILE A 185 -23.94 -46.58 33.15
N THR A 186 -23.37 -47.31 34.11
CA THR A 186 -24.08 -48.06 35.15
C THR A 186 -23.68 -47.57 36.53
N THR A 187 -24.62 -47.68 37.47
CA THR A 187 -24.43 -47.31 38.87
C THR A 187 -24.35 -48.58 39.73
N LEU A 188 -23.27 -48.74 40.49
CA LEU A 188 -23.03 -49.86 41.39
C LEU A 188 -23.30 -49.46 42.84
N TYR A 189 -24.24 -50.16 43.47
CA TYR A 189 -24.57 -49.99 44.89
C TYR A 189 -23.61 -50.80 45.76
N THR A 190 -22.79 -50.13 46.58
CA THR A 190 -21.84 -50.78 47.48
C THR A 190 -22.50 -51.16 48.82
N CYS A 191 -22.06 -52.26 49.43
CA CYS A 191 -22.71 -52.87 50.60
C CYS A 191 -22.49 -52.14 51.96
N TYR A 192 -21.85 -50.97 51.97
CA TYR A 192 -21.45 -50.26 53.20
C TYR A 192 -21.94 -48.81 53.29
N GLY A 193 -23.13 -48.51 52.76
CA GLY A 193 -23.90 -47.34 53.20
C GLY A 193 -23.40 -45.95 52.80
N THR A 194 -22.37 -45.81 51.95
CA THR A 194 -22.04 -44.54 51.29
C THR A 194 -21.41 -44.73 49.91
N GLU A 195 -21.98 -43.96 48.97
CA GLU A 195 -21.61 -43.67 47.58
C GLU A 195 -21.78 -44.79 46.54
N ASP A 196 -22.75 -44.55 45.67
CA ASP A 196 -22.98 -45.24 44.41
C ASP A 196 -21.78 -44.99 43.48
N LEU A 197 -21.13 -46.05 43.01
CA LEU A 197 -20.03 -45.94 42.05
C LEU A 197 -20.58 -45.95 40.63
N GLU A 198 -20.36 -44.88 39.87
CA GLU A 198 -20.69 -44.85 38.45
C GLU A 198 -19.49 -45.28 37.61
N GLN A 199 -19.74 -46.14 36.62
CA GLN A 199 -18.72 -46.56 35.66
C GLN A 199 -19.34 -46.85 34.29
N THR A 200 -18.54 -46.82 33.23
CA THR A 200 -19.01 -47.22 31.90
C THR A 200 -19.41 -48.69 31.87
N GLN A 201 -20.47 -49.04 31.13
CA GLN A 201 -20.99 -50.40 31.08
C GLN A 201 -19.99 -51.42 30.49
N GLU A 202 -19.23 -51.03 29.46
CA GLU A 202 -18.35 -51.96 28.74
C GLU A 202 -16.96 -52.08 29.39
N PHE A 203 -16.36 -50.96 29.78
CA PHE A 203 -14.94 -50.92 30.16
C PHE A 203 -14.68 -50.59 31.63
N ALA A 204 -15.74 -50.47 32.45
CA ALA A 204 -15.64 -50.09 33.86
C ALA A 204 -14.82 -48.81 34.13
N MET A 205 -14.79 -47.87 33.16
CA MET A 205 -14.11 -46.59 33.28
C MET A 205 -14.95 -45.57 34.05
N GLU A 206 -14.28 -44.63 34.70
CA GLU A 206 -14.91 -43.49 35.35
C GLU A 206 -15.63 -42.58 34.31
N PRO A 207 -16.78 -41.97 34.66
CA PRO A 207 -17.51 -41.08 33.76
C PRO A 207 -16.69 -39.90 33.23
N GLU A 208 -15.70 -39.42 33.98
CA GLU A 208 -14.78 -38.37 33.55
C GLU A 208 -13.95 -38.78 32.33
N LEU A 209 -13.50 -40.04 32.24
CA LEU A 209 -12.78 -40.54 31.06
C LEU A 209 -13.72 -40.70 29.87
N LEU A 210 -14.98 -41.10 30.12
CA LEU A 210 -16.01 -41.13 29.08
C LEU A 210 -16.23 -39.74 28.48
N VAL A 211 -16.23 -38.68 29.29
CA VAL A 211 -16.35 -37.30 28.82
C VAL A 211 -15.23 -36.94 27.84
N VAL A 212 -13.99 -37.39 28.06
CA VAL A 212 -12.87 -37.16 27.11
C VAL A 212 -13.16 -37.82 25.76
N LEU A 213 -13.65 -39.07 25.77
CA LEU A 213 -14.04 -39.78 24.54
C LEU A 213 -15.17 -39.05 23.80
N LEU A 214 -16.21 -38.62 24.52
CA LEU A 214 -17.33 -37.88 23.95
C LEU A 214 -16.88 -36.54 23.37
N ALA A 215 -16.01 -35.81 24.07
CA ALA A 215 -15.46 -34.56 23.56
C ALA A 215 -14.62 -34.77 22.28
N ALA A 216 -13.80 -35.82 22.22
CA ALA A 216 -13.03 -36.15 21.01
C ALA A 216 -13.96 -36.46 19.83
N LEU A 217 -15.06 -37.19 20.06
CA LEU A 217 -16.06 -37.48 19.04
C LEU A 217 -16.85 -36.24 18.60
N VAL A 218 -17.18 -35.31 19.52
CA VAL A 218 -17.81 -34.03 19.16
C VAL A 218 -16.86 -33.17 18.34
N TYR A 219 -15.59 -33.09 18.73
CA TYR A 219 -14.55 -32.36 18.01
C TYR A 219 -14.38 -32.86 16.58
N ASN A 220 -14.34 -34.20 16.41
CA ASN A 220 -14.25 -34.84 15.10
C ASN A 220 -15.57 -34.78 14.30
N GLY A 221 -16.65 -34.30 14.90
CA GLY A 221 -17.96 -34.14 14.27
C GLY A 221 -18.74 -35.45 14.12
N ASP A 222 -18.38 -36.50 14.85
CA ASP A 222 -19.07 -37.80 14.79
C ASP A 222 -20.37 -37.83 15.59
N ILE A 223 -20.50 -36.98 16.62
CA ILE A 223 -21.64 -36.93 17.51
C ILE A 223 -22.04 -35.50 17.89
N VAL A 224 -23.27 -35.35 18.37
CA VAL A 224 -23.75 -34.16 19.08
C VAL A 224 -24.14 -34.60 20.49
N ILE A 225 -23.62 -33.92 21.51
CA ILE A 225 -23.92 -34.20 22.92
C ILE A 225 -24.91 -33.18 23.47
N THR A 226 -25.88 -33.62 24.26
CA THR A 226 -26.86 -32.74 24.91
C THR A 226 -26.64 -32.72 26.42
N ILE A 227 -26.32 -31.56 26.99
CA ILE A 227 -26.07 -31.34 28.41
C ILE A 227 -27.01 -30.23 28.89
N ASN A 228 -27.76 -30.47 29.96
CA ASN A 228 -28.70 -29.49 30.54
C ASN A 228 -29.66 -28.86 29.51
N GLY A 229 -30.11 -29.65 28.51
CA GLY A 229 -30.98 -29.20 27.42
C GLY A 229 -30.27 -28.49 26.26
N ASN A 230 -28.97 -28.18 26.38
CA ASN A 230 -28.19 -27.56 25.32
C ASN A 230 -27.46 -28.62 24.48
N SER A 231 -27.57 -28.54 23.15
CA SER A 231 -26.79 -29.38 22.23
C SER A 231 -25.47 -28.71 21.85
N TYR A 232 -24.38 -29.48 21.95
CA TYR A 232 -23.02 -29.13 21.60
C TYR A 232 -22.53 -30.03 20.45
N ASP A 233 -22.13 -29.39 19.36
CA ASP A 233 -21.53 -29.99 18.18
C ASP A 233 -20.11 -29.42 17.96
N ALA A 234 -19.45 -29.78 16.86
CA ALA A 234 -18.12 -29.26 16.54
C ALA A 234 -18.03 -27.72 16.47
N MET A 235 -19.14 -27.02 16.18
CA MET A 235 -19.15 -25.54 16.16
C MET A 235 -19.21 -24.92 17.55
N LYS A 236 -19.75 -25.64 18.54
CA LYS A 236 -19.81 -25.20 19.94
C LYS A 236 -18.76 -25.89 20.83
N PHE A 237 -17.72 -26.49 20.24
CA PHE A 237 -16.72 -27.24 20.98
C PHE A 237 -16.01 -26.39 22.04
N ASP A 238 -15.64 -25.15 21.72
CA ASP A 238 -15.00 -24.23 22.67
C ASP A 238 -15.91 -23.88 23.86
N GLN A 239 -17.23 -23.99 23.70
CA GLN A 239 -18.19 -23.80 24.78
C GLN A 239 -18.33 -25.07 25.62
N LEU A 240 -18.25 -26.25 24.98
CA LEU A 240 -18.35 -27.56 25.63
C LEU A 240 -17.21 -27.78 26.64
N ILE A 241 -15.95 -27.58 26.23
CA ILE A 241 -14.77 -27.87 27.07
C ILE A 241 -14.59 -26.92 28.26
N LYS A 242 -15.34 -25.81 28.28
CA LYS A 242 -15.36 -24.83 29.37
C LYS A 242 -16.36 -25.17 30.46
N LEU A 243 -17.23 -26.15 30.25
CA LEU A 243 -18.19 -26.60 31.26
C LEU A 243 -17.48 -27.30 32.43
N PRO A 244 -17.96 -27.16 33.67
CA PRO A 244 -17.46 -27.92 34.81
C PRO A 244 -17.59 -29.43 34.56
N ILE A 245 -16.61 -30.21 35.04
CA ILE A 245 -16.61 -31.67 34.83
C ILE A 245 -17.89 -32.36 35.35
N ASN A 246 -18.47 -31.84 36.44
CA ASN A 246 -19.70 -32.38 37.01
C ASN A 246 -20.90 -32.18 36.08
N GLU A 247 -20.93 -31.11 35.29
CA GLU A 247 -21.96 -30.91 34.27
C GLU A 247 -21.72 -31.82 33.06
N LEU A 248 -20.47 -31.96 32.64
CA LEU A 248 -20.10 -32.84 31.53
C LEU A 248 -20.49 -34.29 31.81
N LYS A 249 -20.24 -34.78 33.03
CA LYS A 249 -20.67 -36.12 33.48
C LYS A 249 -22.18 -36.32 33.50
N ALA A 250 -22.95 -35.24 33.67
CA ALA A 250 -24.40 -35.24 33.76
C ALA A 250 -25.09 -35.06 32.40
N PHE A 251 -24.39 -35.33 31.28
CA PHE A 251 -24.99 -35.30 29.95
C PHE A 251 -26.26 -36.15 29.86
N SER A 252 -27.23 -35.74 29.06
CA SER A 252 -28.51 -36.45 28.92
C SER A 252 -28.43 -37.58 27.89
N HIS A 253 -27.97 -37.25 26.69
CA HIS A 253 -27.84 -38.19 25.57
C HIS A 253 -26.84 -37.67 24.54
N ILE A 254 -26.44 -38.57 23.66
CA ILE A 254 -25.70 -38.28 22.42
C ILE A 254 -26.55 -38.68 21.21
N LYS A 255 -26.35 -37.99 20.08
CA LYS A 255 -27.07 -38.28 18.83
C LYS A 255 -26.14 -38.12 17.63
N ARG A 256 -26.56 -38.67 16.49
CA ARG A 256 -25.87 -38.45 15.21
C ARG A 256 -25.96 -36.98 14.79
N PRO A 257 -24.92 -36.42 14.17
CA PRO A 257 -24.97 -35.10 13.53
C PRO A 257 -26.06 -35.08 12.46
N SER A 258 -26.62 -33.89 12.22
CA SER A 258 -27.49 -33.67 11.06
C SER A 258 -26.71 -34.01 9.78
N GLY A 259 -27.35 -34.69 8.83
CA GLY A 259 -26.72 -34.94 7.52
C GLY A 259 -26.38 -33.62 6.80
N LEU A 260 -25.47 -33.67 5.82
CA LEU A 260 -25.13 -32.48 5.04
C LEU A 260 -26.39 -31.88 4.38
N PRO A 261 -26.60 -30.56 4.47
CA PRO A 261 -27.67 -29.85 3.75
C PRO A 261 -27.28 -29.75 2.27
N LEU A 262 -27.37 -30.88 1.57
CA LEU A 262 -26.96 -31.04 0.18
C LEU A 262 -27.66 -30.08 -0.80
N PRO A 263 -28.97 -29.77 -0.67
CA PRO A 263 -29.63 -28.82 -1.57
C PRO A 263 -28.98 -27.43 -1.54
N GLU A 264 -28.76 -26.88 -0.35
CA GLU A 264 -28.22 -25.55 -0.14
C GLU A 264 -26.73 -25.49 -0.51
N LEU A 265 -25.96 -26.53 -0.15
CA LEU A 265 -24.54 -26.62 -0.49
C LEU A 265 -24.31 -26.73 -1.99
N ARG A 266 -25.19 -27.40 -2.74
CA ARG A 266 -25.12 -27.42 -4.21
C ARG A 266 -25.28 -26.03 -4.80
N VAL A 267 -26.28 -25.27 -4.33
CA VAL A 267 -26.51 -23.89 -4.79
C VAL A 267 -25.31 -23.00 -4.45
N LEU A 268 -24.73 -23.15 -3.25
CA LEU A 268 -23.51 -22.41 -2.88
C LEU A 268 -22.32 -22.79 -3.77
N PHE A 269 -22.12 -24.08 -4.05
CA PHE A 269 -21.02 -24.55 -4.88
C PHE A 269 -21.17 -24.04 -6.31
N ASP A 270 -22.37 -24.13 -6.88
CA ASP A 270 -22.69 -23.59 -8.20
C ASP A 270 -22.49 -22.08 -8.23
N PHE A 271 -22.98 -21.36 -7.20
CA PHE A 271 -22.75 -19.92 -7.04
C PHE A 271 -21.25 -19.59 -7.05
N LEU A 272 -20.41 -20.36 -6.37
CA LEU A 272 -18.95 -20.15 -6.32
C LEU A 272 -18.19 -20.71 -7.54
N GLY A 273 -18.86 -21.44 -8.43
CA GLY A 273 -18.25 -22.12 -9.57
C GLY A 273 -17.38 -23.32 -9.15
N ILE A 274 -17.85 -24.09 -8.18
CA ILE A 274 -17.22 -25.30 -7.63
C ILE A 274 -18.02 -26.51 -8.11
N ALA A 275 -17.33 -27.59 -8.49
CA ALA A 275 -18.00 -28.80 -8.98
C ALA A 275 -18.82 -29.48 -7.85
N PRO A 276 -20.11 -29.80 -8.07
CA PRO A 276 -20.97 -30.40 -7.04
C PRO A 276 -20.53 -31.82 -6.64
N GLY A 277 -19.70 -32.49 -7.46
CA GLY A 277 -19.09 -33.78 -7.15
C GLY A 277 -18.18 -33.75 -5.91
N LEU A 278 -17.69 -32.58 -5.52
CA LEU A 278 -16.87 -32.39 -4.31
C LEU A 278 -17.68 -32.42 -3.01
N LEU A 279 -19.01 -32.51 -3.07
CA LEU A 279 -19.87 -32.74 -1.89
C LEU A 279 -19.99 -34.22 -1.51
N GLN A 280 -19.35 -35.12 -2.27
CA GLN A 280 -19.26 -36.54 -1.91
C GLN A 280 -18.32 -36.72 -0.71
N GLU A 281 -18.65 -37.66 0.17
CA GLU A 281 -17.91 -37.92 1.42
C GLU A 281 -16.39 -38.07 1.22
N ARG A 282 -15.96 -38.79 0.17
CA ARG A 282 -14.53 -39.01 -0.15
C ARG A 282 -13.81 -37.78 -0.70
N ALA A 283 -14.55 -36.78 -1.17
CA ALA A 283 -14.02 -35.56 -1.80
C ALA A 283 -14.32 -34.29 -0.99
N LEU A 284 -15.00 -34.42 0.15
CA LEU A 284 -15.53 -33.30 0.92
C LEU A 284 -14.43 -32.40 1.49
N GLU A 285 -13.30 -32.96 1.89
CA GLU A 285 -12.13 -32.18 2.30
C GLU A 285 -11.63 -31.25 1.19
N GLU A 286 -11.57 -31.74 -0.04
CA GLU A 286 -11.18 -30.94 -1.20
C GLU A 286 -12.27 -29.91 -1.56
N GLY A 287 -13.54 -30.29 -1.42
CA GLY A 287 -14.68 -29.37 -1.56
C GLY A 287 -14.60 -28.19 -0.59
N VAL A 288 -14.23 -28.44 0.67
CA VAL A 288 -14.00 -27.38 1.67
C VAL A 288 -12.82 -26.49 1.29
N ARG A 289 -11.72 -27.05 0.79
CA ARG A 289 -10.57 -26.25 0.34
C ARG A 289 -10.95 -25.32 -0.82
N GLU A 290 -11.64 -25.84 -1.83
CA GLU A 290 -12.11 -25.04 -2.97
C GLU A 290 -13.13 -23.99 -2.55
N LEU A 291 -14.04 -24.32 -1.62
CA LEU A 291 -14.98 -23.37 -1.02
C LEU A 291 -14.23 -22.17 -0.44
N ASN A 292 -13.24 -22.43 0.43
CA ASN A 292 -12.46 -21.39 1.07
C ASN A 292 -11.65 -20.58 0.05
N ARG A 293 -11.03 -21.24 -0.93
CA ARG A 293 -10.24 -20.57 -1.97
C ARG A 293 -11.10 -19.62 -2.82
N LYS A 294 -12.25 -20.08 -3.31
CA LYS A 294 -13.17 -19.29 -4.14
C LYS A 294 -13.81 -18.15 -3.36
N THR A 295 -14.18 -18.41 -2.11
CA THR A 295 -14.77 -17.39 -1.22
C THR A 295 -13.77 -16.28 -0.91
N ASN A 296 -12.51 -16.61 -0.58
CA ASN A 296 -11.45 -15.62 -0.37
C ASN A 296 -11.13 -14.80 -1.62
N HIS A 297 -11.14 -15.43 -2.80
CA HIS A 297 -10.95 -14.74 -4.07
C HIS A 297 -12.05 -13.71 -4.32
N LEU A 298 -13.32 -14.10 -4.17
CA LEU A 298 -14.46 -13.20 -4.30
C LEU A 298 -14.41 -12.08 -3.26
N LEU A 299 -14.05 -12.38 -2.01
CA LEU A 299 -13.93 -11.38 -0.94
C LEU A 299 -12.93 -10.29 -1.31
N SER A 300 -11.77 -10.70 -1.84
CA SER A 300 -10.73 -9.77 -2.30
C SER A 300 -11.20 -8.90 -3.48
N GLN A 301 -11.93 -9.49 -4.43
CA GLN A 301 -12.56 -8.74 -5.53
C GLN A 301 -13.60 -7.76 -5.03
N THR A 302 -14.44 -8.16 -4.07
CA THR A 302 -15.45 -7.31 -3.44
C THR A 302 -14.82 -6.11 -2.76
N LEU A 303 -13.76 -6.29 -1.98
CA LEU A 303 -13.06 -5.19 -1.33
C LEU A 303 -12.43 -4.22 -2.33
N SER A 304 -11.83 -4.74 -3.41
CA SER A 304 -11.27 -3.91 -4.49
C SER A 304 -12.35 -3.07 -5.19
N VAL A 305 -13.48 -3.68 -5.56
CA VAL A 305 -14.60 -2.97 -6.20
C VAL A 305 -15.25 -1.98 -5.24
N LEU A 306 -15.37 -2.32 -3.95
CA LEU A 306 -15.88 -1.41 -2.93
C LEU A 306 -14.99 -0.14 -2.82
N GLN A 307 -13.67 -0.29 -2.89
CA GLN A 307 -12.75 0.83 -2.93
C GLN A 307 -12.99 1.70 -4.18
N ILE A 308 -13.16 1.08 -5.35
CA ILE A 308 -13.44 1.78 -6.61
C ILE A 308 -14.74 2.58 -6.52
N VAL A 309 -15.81 2.00 -5.97
CA VAL A 309 -17.09 2.70 -5.74
C VAL A 309 -16.88 3.92 -4.83
N ARG A 310 -16.16 3.73 -3.72
CA ARG A 310 -15.88 4.81 -2.76
C ARG A 310 -15.05 5.94 -3.35
N SER A 311 -14.01 5.60 -4.11
CA SER A 311 -13.09 6.55 -4.74
C SER A 311 -13.62 7.15 -6.04
N GLN A 312 -14.76 6.66 -6.54
CA GLN A 312 -15.25 6.88 -7.90
C GLN A 312 -14.32 6.32 -8.98
N ILE A 313 -14.87 6.11 -10.18
CA ILE A 313 -14.09 5.72 -11.37
C ILE A 313 -13.53 7.00 -12.00
N PRO A 314 -12.20 7.16 -12.11
CA PRO A 314 -11.61 8.38 -12.67
C PRO A 314 -11.93 8.52 -14.16
N THR A 315 -12.42 9.68 -14.56
CA THR A 315 -12.64 10.06 -15.97
C THR A 315 -12.24 11.52 -16.22
N TRP A 316 -12.37 11.99 -17.47
CA TRP A 316 -12.08 13.36 -17.89
C TRP A 316 -13.25 14.33 -17.69
N GLU A 317 -14.40 13.84 -17.24
CA GLU A 317 -15.64 14.59 -16.98
C GLU A 317 -16.16 14.30 -15.56
N GLU A 318 -17.45 14.56 -15.32
CA GLU A 318 -18.15 14.23 -14.09
C GLU A 318 -18.02 12.75 -13.67
N PRO A 319 -18.15 12.44 -12.37
CA PRO A 319 -18.16 11.08 -11.86
C PRO A 319 -19.16 10.18 -12.59
N LEU A 320 -18.73 8.98 -12.97
CA LEU A 320 -19.60 8.01 -13.67
C LEU A 320 -20.74 7.50 -12.80
N LEU A 321 -20.54 7.43 -11.48
CA LEU A 321 -21.55 6.97 -10.54
C LEU A 321 -22.16 8.18 -9.82
N THR A 322 -23.49 8.26 -9.85
CA THR A 322 -24.21 9.22 -9.00
C THR A 322 -24.04 8.87 -7.52
N GLU A 323 -24.22 9.84 -6.62
CA GLU A 323 -24.14 9.56 -5.17
C GLU A 323 -25.15 8.49 -4.73
N ASN A 324 -26.37 8.49 -5.30
CA ASN A 324 -27.37 7.45 -5.01
C ASN A 324 -26.94 6.05 -5.50
N GLU A 325 -26.29 5.96 -6.67
CA GLU A 325 -25.74 4.70 -7.16
C GLU A 325 -24.59 4.23 -6.28
N LYS A 326 -23.70 5.15 -5.89
CA LYS A 326 -22.57 4.86 -4.99
C LYS A 326 -23.06 4.27 -3.66
N ASP A 327 -24.01 4.93 -3.00
CA ASP A 327 -24.60 4.46 -1.74
C ASP A 327 -25.27 3.09 -1.91
N THR A 328 -26.01 2.90 -3.00
CA THR A 328 -26.70 1.64 -3.30
C THR A 328 -25.70 0.50 -3.53
N TYR A 329 -24.67 0.74 -4.34
CA TYR A 329 -23.64 -0.23 -4.67
C TYR A 329 -22.78 -0.58 -3.45
N GLU A 330 -22.40 0.41 -2.65
CA GLU A 330 -21.67 0.21 -1.40
C GLU A 330 -22.45 -0.69 -0.44
N ARG A 331 -23.75 -0.44 -0.26
CA ARG A 331 -24.61 -1.29 0.60
C ARG A 331 -24.69 -2.73 0.11
N ILE A 332 -24.85 -2.95 -1.21
CA ILE A 332 -24.89 -4.31 -1.79
C ILE A 332 -23.56 -5.02 -1.56
N LEU A 333 -22.44 -4.35 -1.81
CA LEU A 333 -21.10 -4.93 -1.69
C LEU A 333 -20.72 -5.23 -0.23
N LEU A 334 -21.10 -4.37 0.72
CA LEU A 334 -20.89 -4.60 2.15
C LEU A 334 -21.71 -5.81 2.66
N LYS A 335 -22.99 -5.90 2.26
CA LYS A 335 -23.81 -7.08 2.59
C LYS A 335 -23.19 -8.37 2.03
N PHE A 336 -22.65 -8.31 0.81
CA PHE A 336 -21.99 -9.45 0.19
C PHE A 336 -20.66 -9.80 0.88
N GLN A 337 -19.87 -8.79 1.28
CA GLN A 337 -18.66 -8.99 2.08
C GLN A 337 -18.99 -9.76 3.38
N GLU A 338 -19.98 -9.30 4.15
CA GLU A 338 -20.41 -9.98 5.38
C GLU A 338 -20.88 -11.42 5.13
N PHE A 339 -21.57 -11.66 4.01
CA PHE A 339 -21.97 -13.01 3.62
C PHE A 339 -20.74 -13.89 3.37
N LEU A 340 -19.77 -13.44 2.57
CA LEU A 340 -18.56 -14.20 2.26
C LEU A 340 -17.73 -14.49 3.53
N GLU A 341 -17.58 -13.52 4.43
CA GLU A 341 -16.92 -13.71 5.72
C GLU A 341 -17.58 -14.80 6.57
N LYS A 342 -18.93 -14.86 6.55
CA LYS A 342 -19.67 -15.92 7.23
C LYS A 342 -19.52 -17.29 6.56
N ILE A 343 -19.34 -17.36 5.25
CA ILE A 343 -19.06 -18.61 4.53
C ILE A 343 -17.68 -19.17 4.90
N LEU A 344 -16.69 -18.31 5.16
CA LEU A 344 -15.33 -18.73 5.57
C LEU A 344 -15.29 -19.45 6.93
N ILE A 345 -16.36 -19.39 7.73
CA ILE A 345 -16.46 -20.15 8.99
C ILE A 345 -16.51 -21.67 8.72
N PHE A 346 -17.06 -22.12 7.58
CA PHE A 346 -17.17 -23.53 7.21
C PHE A 346 -15.88 -24.07 6.60
N ASN A 347 -14.81 -24.08 7.40
CA ASN A 347 -13.46 -24.43 6.96
C ASN A 347 -13.04 -25.89 7.23
N THR A 348 -13.98 -26.74 7.66
CA THR A 348 -13.78 -28.19 7.79
C THR A 348 -15.03 -28.97 7.34
N PRO A 349 -14.90 -30.24 6.93
CA PRO A 349 -16.05 -31.09 6.59
C PRO A 349 -17.10 -31.13 7.72
N ALA A 350 -16.66 -31.28 8.97
CA ALA A 350 -17.54 -31.29 10.13
C ALA A 350 -18.36 -30.00 10.27
N LYS A 351 -17.76 -28.83 10.01
CA LYS A 351 -18.47 -27.55 10.10
C LYS A 351 -19.53 -27.40 9.01
N LEU A 352 -19.33 -27.96 7.81
CA LEU A 352 -20.33 -27.90 6.72
C LEU A 352 -21.66 -28.58 7.06
N HIS A 353 -21.68 -29.55 7.98
CA HIS A 353 -22.93 -30.14 8.47
C HIS A 353 -23.87 -29.13 9.14
N ASN A 354 -23.31 -28.03 9.64
CA ASN A 354 -24.04 -26.94 10.29
C ASN A 354 -24.32 -25.77 9.34
N PHE A 355 -24.19 -25.98 8.03
CA PHE A 355 -24.53 -24.95 7.05
C PHE A 355 -26.01 -24.59 7.15
N ARG A 356 -26.29 -23.30 7.36
CA ARG A 356 -27.60 -22.78 7.79
C ARG A 356 -28.22 -21.75 6.86
N TYR A 357 -27.54 -21.42 5.76
CA TYR A 357 -28.04 -20.44 4.80
C TYR A 357 -28.99 -21.13 3.84
N SER A 358 -30.15 -20.54 3.67
CA SER A 358 -31.15 -21.00 2.72
C SER A 358 -30.72 -20.74 1.27
N ILE A 359 -31.33 -21.47 0.33
CA ILE A 359 -31.15 -21.25 -1.11
C ILE A 359 -31.44 -19.78 -1.47
N ALA A 360 -32.53 -19.21 -0.94
CA ALA A 360 -32.91 -17.82 -1.21
C ALA A 360 -31.85 -16.81 -0.74
N GLU A 361 -31.23 -17.03 0.42
CA GLU A 361 -30.15 -16.15 0.92
C GLU A 361 -28.90 -16.20 0.03
N ILE A 362 -28.60 -17.36 -0.56
CA ILE A 362 -27.47 -17.52 -1.49
C ILE A 362 -27.79 -16.87 -2.84
N GLU A 363 -28.98 -17.10 -3.37
CA GLU A 363 -29.43 -16.53 -4.64
C GLU A 363 -29.52 -14.99 -4.60
N GLU A 364 -29.88 -14.41 -3.46
CA GLU A 364 -29.88 -12.95 -3.25
C GLU A 364 -28.49 -12.33 -3.51
N GLN A 365 -27.42 -13.09 -3.29
CA GLN A 365 -26.05 -12.61 -3.51
C GLN A 365 -25.66 -12.49 -4.98
N GLN A 366 -26.47 -13.02 -5.91
CA GLN A 366 -26.19 -12.94 -7.34
C GLN A 366 -26.12 -11.49 -7.82
N GLN A 367 -26.96 -10.61 -7.28
CA GLN A 367 -26.93 -9.18 -7.60
C GLN A 367 -25.56 -8.55 -7.31
N ALA A 368 -24.90 -8.98 -6.22
CA ALA A 368 -23.57 -8.49 -5.89
C ALA A 368 -22.51 -8.94 -6.91
N LYS A 369 -22.57 -10.20 -7.37
CA LYS A 369 -21.67 -10.70 -8.43
C LYS A 369 -21.85 -9.96 -9.75
N ASP A 370 -23.10 -9.73 -10.15
CA ASP A 370 -23.40 -9.00 -11.38
C ASP A 370 -22.88 -7.56 -11.28
N LEU A 371 -23.00 -6.96 -10.09
CA LEU A 371 -22.47 -5.62 -9.80
C LEU A 371 -20.94 -5.58 -9.82
N LEU A 372 -20.25 -6.58 -9.26
CA LEU A 372 -18.79 -6.69 -9.35
C LEU A 372 -18.35 -6.66 -10.81
N LYS A 373 -18.94 -7.53 -11.63
CA LYS A 373 -18.65 -7.59 -13.07
C LYS A 373 -18.94 -6.26 -13.76
N LYS A 374 -20.10 -5.66 -13.50
CA LYS A 374 -20.51 -4.36 -14.07
C LYS A 374 -19.49 -3.27 -13.78
N ILE A 375 -19.05 -3.13 -12.52
CA ILE A 375 -18.11 -2.07 -12.12
C ILE A 375 -16.71 -2.34 -12.67
N THR A 376 -16.24 -3.58 -12.64
CA THR A 376 -14.94 -3.95 -13.21
C THR A 376 -14.90 -3.67 -14.72
N ASP A 377 -15.93 -4.10 -15.46
CA ASP A 377 -16.02 -3.83 -16.90
C ASP A 377 -16.10 -2.33 -17.20
N LEU A 378 -16.85 -1.58 -16.39
CA LEU A 378 -16.96 -0.12 -16.51
C LEU A 378 -15.62 0.58 -16.24
N GLN A 379 -14.91 0.18 -15.18
CA GLN A 379 -13.60 0.73 -14.84
C GLN A 379 -12.58 0.46 -15.95
N GLN A 380 -12.53 -0.77 -16.48
CA GLN A 380 -11.62 -1.13 -17.55
C GLN A 380 -11.88 -0.29 -18.80
N ARG A 381 -13.14 -0.15 -19.21
CA ARG A 381 -13.52 0.72 -20.34
C ARG A 381 -13.14 2.17 -20.09
N ALA A 382 -13.40 2.70 -18.89
CA ALA A 382 -13.04 4.07 -18.54
C ALA A 382 -11.53 4.32 -18.63
N GLN A 383 -10.71 3.40 -18.10
CA GLN A 383 -9.25 3.46 -18.20
C GLN A 383 -8.75 3.45 -19.65
N GLU A 384 -9.39 2.66 -20.52
CA GLU A 384 -9.03 2.57 -21.93
C GLU A 384 -9.30 3.87 -22.69
N VAL A 385 -10.44 4.53 -22.45
CA VAL A 385 -10.87 5.68 -23.25
C VAL A 385 -10.41 7.04 -22.69
N THR A 386 -10.13 7.11 -21.39
CA THR A 386 -9.76 8.36 -20.69
C THR A 386 -8.55 9.09 -21.29
N PRO A 387 -7.43 8.43 -21.64
CA PRO A 387 -6.26 9.14 -22.20
C PRO A 387 -6.58 9.91 -23.49
N PHE A 388 -7.42 9.34 -24.36
CA PHE A 388 -7.79 9.96 -25.63
C PHE A 388 -8.73 11.14 -25.43
N ALA A 389 -9.66 11.01 -24.51
CA ALA A 389 -10.61 12.06 -24.19
C ALA A 389 -9.93 13.24 -23.48
N THR A 390 -9.05 12.97 -22.52
CA THR A 390 -8.22 13.98 -21.87
C THR A 390 -7.37 14.75 -22.88
N TYR A 391 -6.80 14.06 -23.88
CA TYR A 391 -6.06 14.72 -24.95
C TYR A 391 -6.92 15.77 -25.67
N LEU A 392 -8.13 15.40 -26.11
CA LEU A 392 -9.04 16.33 -26.77
C LEU A 392 -9.45 17.49 -25.85
N LYS A 393 -9.72 17.21 -24.57
CA LYS A 393 -10.09 18.24 -23.59
C LYS A 393 -8.99 19.29 -23.40
N ILE A 394 -7.72 18.90 -23.42
CA ILE A 394 -6.58 19.81 -23.33
C ILE A 394 -6.37 20.55 -24.67
N ALA A 395 -6.67 19.91 -25.80
CA ALA A 395 -6.55 20.46 -27.15
C ALA A 395 -7.61 21.54 -27.47
N GLN A 396 -8.85 21.36 -27.01
CA GLN A 396 -9.97 22.30 -27.20
C GLN A 396 -9.63 23.77 -26.93
N PRO A 397 -9.12 24.15 -25.74
CA PRO A 397 -8.83 25.56 -25.44
C PRO A 397 -7.65 26.14 -26.23
N GLN A 398 -6.94 25.35 -27.04
CA GLN A 398 -5.81 25.84 -27.84
C GLN A 398 -6.25 26.45 -29.18
N LEU A 399 -7.46 26.16 -29.64
CA LEU A 399 -8.03 26.72 -30.86
C LEU A 399 -9.02 27.85 -30.53
N PRO A 400 -9.30 28.77 -31.48
CA PRO A 400 -10.39 29.73 -31.33
C PRO A 400 -11.75 29.07 -31.13
N ASP A 401 -12.61 29.67 -30.31
CA ASP A 401 -13.91 29.10 -29.93
C ASP A 401 -14.90 29.01 -31.11
N SER A 402 -14.65 29.76 -32.18
CA SER A 402 -15.41 29.71 -33.44
C SER A 402 -14.99 28.57 -34.37
N HIS A 403 -13.91 27.83 -34.08
CA HIS A 403 -13.39 26.81 -34.99
C HIS A 403 -14.32 25.57 -35.02
N PRO A 404 -14.74 25.07 -36.20
CA PRO A 404 -15.70 23.94 -36.31
C PRO A 404 -15.29 22.68 -35.56
N TRP A 405 -13.98 22.41 -35.50
CA TRP A 405 -13.41 21.27 -34.77
C TRP A 405 -13.76 21.28 -33.27
N GLN A 406 -13.89 22.45 -32.63
CA GLN A 406 -14.24 22.51 -31.20
C GLN A 406 -15.62 21.89 -30.94
N GLN A 407 -16.62 22.23 -31.76
CA GLN A 407 -17.99 21.69 -31.62
C GLN A 407 -18.01 20.18 -31.85
N GLN A 408 -17.25 19.69 -32.84
CA GLN A 408 -17.13 18.26 -33.12
C GLN A 408 -16.44 17.50 -31.97
N ALA A 409 -15.39 18.07 -31.39
CA ALA A 409 -14.70 17.52 -30.23
C ALA A 409 -15.63 17.44 -29.00
N THR A 410 -16.41 18.48 -28.71
CA THR A 410 -17.37 18.47 -27.60
C THR A 410 -18.42 17.39 -27.82
N ALA A 411 -19.05 17.33 -29.00
CA ALA A 411 -20.05 16.31 -29.30
C ALA A 411 -19.51 14.88 -29.23
N ALA A 412 -18.26 14.65 -29.67
CA ALA A 412 -17.63 13.33 -29.58
C ALA A 412 -17.28 12.94 -28.13
N LEU A 413 -16.80 13.89 -27.32
CA LEU A 413 -16.55 13.66 -25.88
C LEU A 413 -17.84 13.36 -25.12
N ASP A 414 -18.92 14.10 -25.41
CA ASP A 414 -20.24 13.88 -24.80
C ASP A 414 -20.81 12.51 -25.19
N ALA A 415 -20.73 12.15 -26.47
CA ALA A 415 -21.19 10.84 -26.95
C ALA A 415 -20.40 9.68 -26.28
N LEU A 416 -19.07 9.83 -26.20
CA LEU A 416 -18.20 8.86 -25.54
C LEU A 416 -18.54 8.71 -24.05
N TRP A 417 -18.73 9.82 -23.35
CA TRP A 417 -19.09 9.79 -21.92
C TRP A 417 -20.47 9.17 -21.70
N GLN A 418 -21.46 9.48 -22.55
CA GLN A 418 -22.79 8.89 -22.46
C GLN A 418 -22.78 7.38 -22.71
N ALA A 419 -22.04 6.91 -23.73
CA ALA A 419 -21.88 5.47 -24.00
C ALA A 419 -21.21 4.77 -22.80
N LEU A 420 -20.17 5.38 -22.23
CA LEU A 420 -19.48 4.86 -21.05
C LEU A 420 -20.41 4.79 -19.84
N ARG A 421 -21.18 5.85 -19.57
CA ARG A 421 -22.16 5.92 -18.47
C ARG A 421 -23.28 4.90 -18.62
N ARG A 422 -23.76 4.64 -19.84
CA ARG A 422 -24.75 3.58 -20.12
C ARG A 422 -24.15 2.17 -20.04
N GLY A 423 -22.82 2.04 -19.93
CA GLY A 423 -22.11 0.75 -19.94
C GLY A 423 -22.11 0.07 -21.31
N GLU A 424 -22.34 0.83 -22.38
CA GLU A 424 -22.36 0.35 -23.76
C GLU A 424 -20.95 0.18 -24.33
N PRO A 425 -20.74 -0.67 -25.34
CA PRO A 425 -19.47 -0.72 -26.06
C PRO A 425 -19.16 0.63 -26.73
N CYS A 426 -18.06 1.28 -26.34
CA CYS A 426 -17.70 2.63 -26.79
C CYS A 426 -16.79 2.66 -28.03
N GLN A 427 -16.80 1.61 -28.87
CA GLN A 427 -15.81 1.45 -29.96
C GLN A 427 -15.95 2.54 -31.03
N ASN A 428 -17.19 2.89 -31.40
CA ASN A 428 -17.47 3.89 -32.42
C ASN A 428 -17.13 5.30 -31.93
N GLU A 429 -17.49 5.61 -30.69
CA GLU A 429 -17.22 6.88 -30.03
C GLU A 429 -15.71 7.07 -29.84
N LYS A 430 -15.00 6.02 -29.40
CA LYS A 430 -13.54 6.01 -29.32
C LYS A 430 -12.90 6.25 -30.69
N ALA A 431 -13.40 5.61 -31.75
CA ALA A 431 -12.90 5.83 -33.10
C ALA A 431 -13.10 7.29 -33.57
N ALA A 432 -14.25 7.90 -33.24
CA ALA A 432 -14.51 9.31 -33.53
C ALA A 432 -13.54 10.25 -32.79
N VAL A 433 -13.29 9.99 -31.50
CA VAL A 433 -12.31 10.74 -30.68
C VAL A 433 -10.89 10.61 -31.25
N LEU A 434 -10.49 9.41 -31.65
CA LEU A 434 -9.17 9.18 -32.28
C LEU A 434 -9.04 9.90 -33.63
N ARG A 435 -10.08 9.90 -34.45
CA ARG A 435 -10.10 10.64 -35.72
C ARG A 435 -9.91 12.13 -35.47
N LEU A 436 -10.68 12.71 -34.53
CA LEU A 436 -10.57 14.13 -34.17
C LEU A 436 -9.21 14.49 -33.58
N LYS A 437 -8.57 13.57 -32.84
CA LYS A 437 -7.19 13.74 -32.37
C LYS A 437 -6.23 13.88 -33.55
N THR A 438 -6.33 13.00 -34.55
CA THR A 438 -5.48 13.08 -35.75
C THR A 438 -5.73 14.36 -36.55
N GLU A 439 -7.00 14.76 -36.71
CA GLU A 439 -7.37 16.02 -37.36
C GLU A 439 -6.78 17.23 -36.62
N TYR A 440 -6.82 17.24 -35.28
CA TYR A 440 -6.21 18.29 -34.48
C TYR A 440 -4.70 18.35 -34.66
N GLN A 441 -4.01 17.22 -34.65
CA GLN A 441 -2.55 17.18 -34.84
C GLN A 441 -2.16 17.83 -36.18
N GLU A 442 -2.89 17.53 -37.26
CA GLU A 442 -2.65 18.10 -38.58
C GLU A 442 -2.95 19.60 -38.63
N LEU A 443 -4.08 20.01 -38.05
CA LEU A 443 -4.44 21.42 -37.93
C LEU A 443 -3.41 22.22 -37.12
N TYR A 444 -2.98 21.68 -35.97
CA TYR A 444 -2.00 22.33 -35.09
C TYR A 444 -0.65 22.45 -35.78
N LEU A 445 -0.18 21.40 -36.49
CA LEU A 445 1.05 21.47 -37.29
C LEU A 445 0.97 22.54 -38.38
N ALA A 446 -0.16 22.64 -39.07
CA ALA A 446 -0.36 23.67 -40.09
C ALA A 446 -0.34 25.09 -39.50
N LEU A 447 -1.00 25.30 -38.36
CA LEU A 447 -0.99 26.59 -37.65
C LEU A 447 0.41 26.92 -37.12
N HIS A 448 1.12 25.94 -36.58
CA HIS A 448 2.50 26.07 -36.11
C HIS A 448 3.44 26.44 -37.26
N ALA A 449 3.35 25.76 -38.41
CA ALA A 449 4.15 26.06 -39.58
C ALA A 449 3.89 27.47 -40.15
N LYS A 450 2.69 28.01 -39.96
CA LYS A 450 2.34 29.40 -40.30
C LYS A 450 2.89 30.42 -39.30
N ALA A 451 3.05 30.05 -38.03
CA ALA A 451 3.44 30.97 -36.96
C ALA A 451 4.93 30.89 -36.57
N ARG A 452 5.67 29.89 -37.06
CA ARG A 452 7.07 29.63 -36.68
C ARG A 452 7.96 29.50 -37.91
N LEU A 453 9.18 30.04 -37.77
CA LEU A 453 10.22 29.88 -38.78
C LEU A 453 10.74 28.44 -38.79
N ASN A 454 10.89 27.89 -39.99
CA ASN A 454 11.64 26.66 -40.19
C ASN A 454 13.16 26.91 -40.17
N ALA A 455 13.98 25.87 -40.21
CA ALA A 455 15.44 26.02 -40.12
C ALA A 455 16.04 26.87 -41.27
N SER A 456 15.51 26.76 -42.49
CA SER A 456 15.98 27.56 -43.62
C SER A 456 15.56 29.03 -43.48
N GLU A 457 14.34 29.26 -43.01
CA GLU A 457 13.79 30.58 -42.75
C GLU A 457 14.53 31.29 -41.61
N GLU A 458 14.82 30.59 -40.52
CA GLU A 458 15.63 31.07 -39.41
C GLU A 458 17.03 31.48 -39.88
N SER A 459 17.70 30.65 -40.69
CA SER A 459 18.99 30.99 -41.29
C SER A 459 18.91 32.27 -42.12
N LYS A 460 17.92 32.39 -43.01
CA LYS A 460 17.78 33.58 -43.86
C LYS A 460 17.53 34.85 -43.05
N VAL A 461 16.76 34.79 -41.96
CA VAL A 461 16.58 35.94 -41.06
C VAL A 461 17.91 36.34 -40.40
N GLN A 462 18.71 35.36 -39.96
CA GLN A 462 20.04 35.65 -39.40
C GLN A 462 20.98 36.24 -40.46
N ASP A 463 20.97 35.69 -41.67
CA ASP A 463 21.77 36.17 -42.80
C ASP A 463 21.36 37.60 -43.19
N LEU A 464 20.06 37.90 -43.24
CA LEU A 464 19.54 39.24 -43.49
C LEU A 464 19.96 40.22 -42.38
N LEU A 465 19.88 39.83 -41.10
CA LEU A 465 20.29 40.67 -39.98
C LEU A 465 21.80 40.97 -39.95
N ALA A 466 22.61 40.03 -40.47
CA ALA A 466 24.06 40.12 -40.62
C ALA A 466 24.51 40.66 -41.98
N SER A 467 23.58 40.92 -42.90
CA SER A 467 23.87 41.41 -44.26
C SER A 467 24.62 42.75 -44.23
N GLN A 468 25.35 43.02 -45.31
CA GLN A 468 26.13 44.24 -45.43
C GLN A 468 25.21 45.47 -45.55
N GLU A 469 24.08 45.29 -46.21
CA GLU A 469 22.98 46.23 -46.41
C GLU A 469 22.31 46.59 -45.08
N MET A 470 21.97 45.58 -44.25
CA MET A 470 21.42 45.82 -42.92
C MET A 470 22.43 46.52 -42.00
N THR A 471 23.71 46.13 -42.08
CA THR A 471 24.77 46.79 -41.32
C THR A 471 24.93 48.25 -41.75
N ALA A 472 24.86 48.53 -43.05
CA ALA A 472 24.89 49.87 -43.61
C ALA A 472 23.71 50.71 -43.13
N LEU A 473 22.48 50.19 -43.17
CA LEU A 473 21.31 50.88 -42.62
C LEU A 473 21.51 51.22 -41.13
N LYS A 474 21.95 50.27 -40.31
CA LYS A 474 22.25 50.53 -38.88
C LYS A 474 23.29 51.64 -38.69
N GLN A 475 24.30 51.72 -39.55
CA GLN A 475 25.32 52.77 -39.52
C GLN A 475 24.76 54.13 -39.97
N LEU A 476 23.99 54.17 -41.06
CA LEU A 476 23.38 55.40 -41.59
C LEU A 476 22.31 55.96 -40.66
N ALA A 477 21.61 55.12 -39.91
CA ALA A 477 20.65 55.52 -38.88
C ALA A 477 21.26 56.41 -37.78
N THR A 478 22.59 56.47 -37.67
CA THR A 478 23.30 57.35 -36.74
C THR A 478 23.48 58.79 -37.25
N ILE A 479 22.97 59.11 -38.44
CA ILE A 479 22.91 60.46 -39.01
C ILE A 479 21.54 61.05 -38.68
N ASP A 480 21.49 62.17 -37.96
CA ASP A 480 20.24 62.74 -37.41
C ASP A 480 19.16 63.08 -38.46
N LEU A 481 19.56 63.27 -39.72
CA LEU A 481 18.68 63.62 -40.84
C LEU A 481 17.91 62.42 -41.41
N VAL A 482 18.32 61.19 -41.06
CA VAL A 482 17.78 59.95 -41.63
C VAL A 482 16.54 59.47 -40.85
N PRO A 483 15.41 59.13 -41.51
CA PRO A 483 14.20 58.69 -40.81
C PRO A 483 14.31 57.22 -40.34
N THR A 484 14.63 56.99 -39.06
CA THR A 484 14.91 55.65 -38.50
C THR A 484 13.68 54.78 -38.25
N ARG A 485 12.48 55.35 -38.12
CA ARG A 485 11.25 54.64 -37.72
C ARG A 485 10.96 53.38 -38.54
N GLN A 486 11.17 53.43 -39.86
CA GLN A 486 10.88 52.29 -40.75
C GLN A 486 11.88 51.13 -40.53
N LEU A 487 13.14 51.44 -40.25
CA LEU A 487 14.16 50.46 -39.87
C LEU A 487 13.86 49.85 -38.50
N GLU A 488 13.50 50.69 -37.52
CA GLU A 488 13.12 50.24 -36.17
C GLU A 488 11.94 49.26 -36.21
N GLN A 489 10.89 49.59 -36.98
CA GLN A 489 9.74 48.70 -37.17
C GLN A 489 10.11 47.39 -37.84
N LEU A 490 10.96 47.42 -38.88
CA LEU A 490 11.43 46.21 -39.56
C LEU A 490 12.26 45.31 -38.63
N LEU A 491 13.14 45.90 -37.80
CA LEU A 491 13.92 45.16 -36.81
C LEU A 491 13.03 44.55 -35.72
N GLU A 492 12.00 45.27 -35.27
CA GLU A 492 11.01 44.77 -34.32
C GLU A 492 10.27 43.55 -34.89
N GLU A 493 9.72 43.66 -36.10
CA GLU A 493 9.02 42.56 -36.80
C GLU A 493 9.91 41.32 -37.00
N LEU A 494 11.19 41.50 -37.36
CA LEU A 494 12.16 40.40 -37.48
C LEU A 494 12.49 39.76 -36.12
N SER A 495 12.54 40.56 -35.05
CA SER A 495 12.84 40.09 -33.69
C SER A 495 11.68 39.33 -33.04
N GLU A 496 10.44 39.66 -33.39
CA GLU A 496 9.24 38.97 -32.92
C GLU A 496 9.06 37.59 -33.59
N SER A 497 9.75 37.36 -34.71
CA SER A 497 9.69 36.09 -35.44
C SER A 497 10.36 34.97 -34.64
N LYS A 498 9.56 33.97 -34.23
CA LYS A 498 10.03 32.83 -33.43
C LYS A 498 10.35 31.62 -34.30
N ALA A 499 11.53 31.04 -34.15
CA ALA A 499 11.89 29.79 -34.79
C ALA A 499 11.46 28.57 -33.97
N CYS A 500 10.91 27.55 -34.66
CA CYS A 500 10.68 26.23 -34.08
C CYS A 500 10.45 25.22 -35.21
N TRP A 501 11.42 24.32 -35.41
CA TRP A 501 11.41 23.36 -36.52
C TRP A 501 11.57 21.90 -36.06
N GLN A 502 11.66 21.67 -34.75
CA GLN A 502 11.81 20.33 -34.16
C GLN A 502 10.47 19.58 -34.04
N LEU A 503 9.35 20.29 -34.14
CA LEU A 503 8.01 19.72 -33.96
C LEU A 503 7.66 18.72 -35.08
N ALA A 504 7.44 17.47 -34.70
CA ALA A 504 6.86 16.44 -35.56
C ALA A 504 5.46 16.01 -35.06
N LYS A 505 4.71 15.29 -35.90
CA LYS A 505 3.38 14.77 -35.54
C LYS A 505 3.42 13.85 -34.30
N ALA A 506 4.47 13.02 -34.19
CA ALA A 506 4.66 12.10 -33.08
C ALA A 506 4.83 12.80 -31.72
N ASP A 507 5.41 14.01 -31.70
CA ASP A 507 5.56 14.80 -30.46
C ASP A 507 4.21 15.25 -29.90
N LEU A 508 3.16 15.21 -30.74
CA LEU A 508 1.79 15.55 -30.40
C LEU A 508 0.95 14.31 -30.05
N ASP A 509 1.52 13.11 -29.91
CA ASP A 509 0.72 11.92 -29.62
C ASP A 509 0.17 11.90 -28.18
N ASN A 510 0.94 12.38 -27.21
CA ASN A 510 0.54 12.35 -25.79
C ASN A 510 0.26 13.75 -25.21
N GLN A 511 0.50 14.81 -25.98
CA GLN A 511 0.25 16.19 -25.58
C GLN A 511 -0.18 17.03 -26.80
N PRO A 512 -1.15 17.94 -26.67
CA PRO A 512 -1.67 18.70 -27.81
C PRO A 512 -0.90 20.00 -28.10
N LEU A 513 0.22 20.22 -27.41
CA LEU A 513 1.06 21.42 -27.55
C LEU A 513 2.48 21.04 -27.95
N CYS A 514 3.12 21.92 -28.72
CA CYS A 514 4.52 21.79 -29.05
C CYS A 514 5.38 21.78 -27.75
N PRO A 515 6.16 20.72 -27.48
CA PRO A 515 6.99 20.66 -26.28
C PRO A 515 8.12 21.67 -26.27
N TYR A 516 8.54 22.13 -27.46
CA TYR A 516 9.71 22.99 -27.63
C TYR A 516 9.37 24.46 -27.42
N CYS A 517 8.33 24.97 -28.11
CA CYS A 517 7.98 26.40 -28.08
C CYS A 517 6.65 26.71 -27.38
N LYS A 518 5.86 25.69 -27.01
CA LYS A 518 4.56 25.82 -26.33
C LYS A 518 3.56 26.74 -27.06
N PHE A 519 3.65 26.81 -28.38
CA PHE A 519 2.79 27.66 -29.22
C PHE A 519 1.29 27.41 -28.95
N ARG A 520 0.53 28.49 -28.77
CA ARG A 520 -0.92 28.45 -28.56
C ARG A 520 -1.66 29.22 -29.66
N PRO A 521 -2.31 28.53 -30.60
CA PRO A 521 -3.01 29.19 -31.71
C PRO A 521 -4.09 30.19 -31.29
N LYS A 522 -4.74 29.98 -30.14
CA LYS A 522 -5.74 30.91 -29.58
C LYS A 522 -5.14 32.25 -29.16
N ASP A 523 -3.95 32.23 -28.55
CA ASP A 523 -3.28 33.40 -27.98
C ASP A 523 -2.38 34.11 -29.01
N GLU A 524 -1.75 33.33 -29.90
CA GLU A 524 -0.77 33.79 -30.88
C GLU A 524 -1.32 33.65 -32.31
N GLN A 525 -2.20 34.56 -32.72
CA GLN A 525 -2.73 34.62 -34.10
C GLN A 525 -1.76 35.30 -35.08
N ILE A 526 -0.46 35.07 -34.89
CA ILE A 526 0.60 35.68 -35.68
C ILE A 526 0.88 34.78 -36.88
N THR A 527 0.89 35.38 -38.07
CA THR A 527 1.38 34.71 -39.29
C THR A 527 2.79 35.22 -39.54
N LYS A 528 3.75 34.32 -39.75
CA LYS A 528 5.11 34.68 -40.13
C LYS A 528 5.07 35.46 -41.45
N GLY A 529 5.80 36.58 -41.52
CA GLY A 529 5.99 37.30 -42.77
C GLY A 529 6.81 36.48 -43.77
N ASN A 530 6.68 36.80 -45.05
CA ASN A 530 7.55 36.23 -46.07
C ASN A 530 8.94 36.89 -45.97
N ILE A 531 10.00 36.08 -45.92
CA ILE A 531 11.37 36.58 -45.77
C ILE A 531 11.79 37.45 -46.94
N GLY A 532 11.35 37.10 -48.16
CA GLY A 532 11.64 37.91 -49.35
C GLY A 532 11.12 39.34 -49.23
N ASP A 533 9.94 39.52 -48.62
CA ASP A 533 9.35 40.85 -48.43
C ASP A 533 10.22 41.71 -47.48
N TYR A 534 10.91 41.10 -46.51
CA TYR A 534 11.85 41.81 -45.64
C TYR A 534 13.17 42.13 -46.35
N GLU A 535 13.66 41.23 -47.21
CA GLU A 535 14.85 41.47 -48.05
C GLU A 535 14.61 42.68 -48.98
N ASP A 536 13.47 42.70 -49.68
CA ASP A 536 13.06 43.80 -50.56
C ASP A 536 12.95 45.12 -49.79
N ARG A 537 12.31 45.12 -48.61
CA ARG A 537 12.18 46.33 -47.76
C ARG A 537 13.53 46.87 -47.29
N VAL A 538 14.52 46.02 -47.02
CA VAL A 538 15.88 46.45 -46.65
C VAL A 538 16.55 47.15 -47.83
N GLN A 539 16.40 46.60 -49.03
CA GLN A 539 16.93 47.20 -50.24
C GLN A 539 16.25 48.55 -50.54
N ASP A 540 14.93 48.61 -50.47
CA ASP A 540 14.15 49.83 -50.69
C ASP A 540 14.54 50.94 -49.70
N LEU A 541 14.71 50.60 -48.42
CA LEU A 541 15.15 51.55 -47.40
C LEU A 541 16.54 52.11 -47.71
N LEU A 542 17.46 51.24 -48.14
CA LEU A 542 18.82 51.64 -48.44
C LEU A 542 18.89 52.55 -49.67
N GLU A 543 18.10 52.28 -50.70
CA GLU A 543 17.98 53.12 -51.89
C GLU A 543 17.36 54.49 -51.55
N GLN A 544 16.29 54.50 -50.76
CA GLN A 544 15.64 55.73 -50.29
C GLN A 544 16.59 56.60 -49.48
N TRP A 545 17.34 56.01 -48.53
CA TRP A 545 18.28 56.74 -47.70
C TRP A 545 19.49 57.23 -48.49
N THR A 546 19.98 56.44 -49.44
CA THR A 546 21.04 56.85 -50.37
C THR A 546 20.58 58.07 -51.18
N THR A 547 19.38 58.02 -51.76
CA THR A 547 18.81 59.14 -52.53
C THR A 547 18.61 60.38 -51.67
N MET A 548 18.14 60.22 -50.43
CA MET A 548 17.96 61.33 -49.49
C MET A 548 19.30 61.99 -49.15
N LEU A 549 20.32 61.20 -48.80
CA LEU A 549 21.65 61.73 -48.49
C LEU A 549 22.26 62.43 -49.71
N MET A 550 22.15 61.84 -50.90
CA MET A 550 22.59 62.43 -52.16
C MET A 550 21.91 63.76 -52.46
N THR A 551 20.61 63.87 -52.19
CA THR A 551 19.85 65.12 -52.40
C THR A 551 20.33 66.21 -51.43
N ASN A 552 20.49 65.89 -50.15
CA ASN A 552 20.95 66.85 -49.15
C ASN A 552 22.41 67.26 -49.35
N LEU A 553 23.31 66.35 -49.73
CA LEU A 553 24.70 66.68 -50.04
C LEU A 553 24.84 67.55 -51.29
N ASN A 554 23.88 67.49 -52.21
CA ASN A 554 23.85 68.35 -53.39
C ASN A 554 23.29 69.75 -53.13
N ASP A 555 22.74 70.01 -51.94
CA ASP A 555 22.28 71.34 -51.53
C ASP A 555 23.46 72.34 -51.54
N PRO A 556 23.29 73.54 -52.15
CA PRO A 556 24.33 74.56 -52.21
C PRO A 556 24.97 74.93 -50.86
N GLU A 557 24.21 74.92 -49.75
CA GLU A 557 24.75 75.24 -48.42
C GLU A 557 25.54 74.09 -47.82
N VAL A 558 25.15 72.84 -48.09
CA VAL A 558 25.90 71.65 -47.66
C VAL A 558 27.19 71.50 -48.45
N LYS A 559 27.22 71.87 -49.74
CA LYS A 559 28.47 71.89 -50.55
C LYS A 559 29.53 72.81 -49.96
N LYS A 560 29.14 73.97 -49.43
CA LYS A 560 30.07 74.85 -48.69
C LYS A 560 30.62 74.18 -47.44
N SER A 561 29.79 73.40 -46.72
CA SER A 561 30.27 72.62 -45.57
C SER A 561 31.22 71.49 -46.00
N ILE A 562 31.00 70.87 -47.16
CA ILE A 562 31.90 69.85 -47.72
C ILE A 562 33.28 70.46 -48.02
N GLU A 563 33.36 71.67 -48.59
CA GLU A 563 34.63 72.39 -48.85
C GLU A 563 35.44 72.71 -47.58
N LEU A 564 34.80 72.65 -46.39
CA LEU A 564 35.46 72.89 -45.10
C LEU A 564 35.94 71.59 -44.42
N LEU A 565 35.64 70.42 -45.00
CA LEU A 565 36.21 69.15 -44.54
C LEU A 565 37.69 69.04 -44.92
N GLY A 566 38.44 68.18 -44.22
CA GLY A 566 39.81 67.84 -44.62
C GLY A 566 39.85 67.12 -45.98
N GLU A 567 41.00 67.16 -46.66
CA GLU A 567 41.18 66.63 -48.03
C GLU A 567 40.66 65.19 -48.22
N GLU A 568 40.90 64.32 -47.22
CA GLU A 568 40.45 62.93 -47.26
C GLU A 568 38.90 62.82 -47.19
N GLY A 569 38.25 63.64 -46.37
CA GLY A 569 36.79 63.66 -46.24
C GLY A 569 36.09 64.21 -47.48
N GLN A 570 36.66 65.25 -48.09
CA GLN A 570 36.18 65.80 -49.37
C GLN A 570 36.25 64.77 -50.49
N LYS A 571 37.38 64.06 -50.60
CA LYS A 571 37.59 63.01 -51.60
C LYS A 571 36.54 61.91 -51.46
N LEU A 572 36.32 61.40 -50.24
CA LEU A 572 35.37 60.33 -49.98
C LEU A 572 33.91 60.75 -50.29
N ILE A 573 33.51 61.99 -49.97
CA ILE A 573 32.17 62.49 -50.30
C ILE A 573 32.00 62.65 -51.82
N ASN A 574 33.00 63.20 -52.51
CA ASN A 574 32.94 63.38 -53.97
C ASN A 574 32.92 62.05 -54.72
N GLU A 575 33.68 61.05 -54.27
CA GLU A 575 33.62 59.68 -54.80
C GLU A 575 32.25 59.05 -54.59
N PHE A 576 31.63 59.25 -53.41
CA PHE A 576 30.26 58.79 -53.16
C PHE A 576 29.24 59.50 -54.06
N LEU A 577 29.34 60.82 -54.25
CA LEU A 577 28.46 61.59 -55.14
C LEU A 577 28.57 61.15 -56.62
N GLN A 578 29.76 60.71 -57.04
CA GLN A 578 30.00 60.17 -58.39
C GLN A 578 29.46 58.75 -58.56
N ASN A 579 29.71 57.88 -57.58
CA ASN A 579 29.30 56.47 -57.65
C ASN A 579 27.81 56.24 -57.38
N GLN A 580 27.15 57.18 -56.69
CA GLN A 580 25.71 57.16 -56.37
C GLN A 580 25.24 55.90 -55.62
N ALA A 581 26.18 55.17 -55.01
CA ALA A 581 25.95 53.95 -54.26
C ALA A 581 27.00 53.81 -53.16
N PHE A 582 26.61 53.16 -52.05
CA PHE A 582 27.57 52.80 -51.00
C PHE A 582 28.40 51.59 -51.43
N VAL A 583 29.70 51.63 -51.15
CA VAL A 583 30.57 50.46 -51.18
C VAL A 583 30.59 49.85 -49.79
N PHE A 584 30.34 48.55 -49.68
CA PHE A 584 30.29 47.86 -48.39
C PHE A 584 31.63 47.18 -48.04
N PRO A 585 32.02 47.17 -46.74
CA PRO A 585 31.38 47.88 -45.62
C PRO A 585 31.57 49.40 -45.72
N ILE A 586 30.61 50.19 -45.20
CA ILE A 586 30.70 51.65 -45.24
C ILE A 586 31.96 52.10 -44.49
N ASN A 587 32.79 52.88 -45.18
CA ASN A 587 33.99 53.46 -44.59
C ASN A 587 33.60 54.41 -43.44
N ILE A 588 34.14 54.16 -42.25
CA ILE A 588 33.85 54.95 -41.04
C ILE A 588 34.21 56.44 -41.24
N ARG A 589 35.28 56.73 -42.00
CA ARG A 589 35.70 58.10 -42.32
C ARG A 589 34.69 58.79 -43.25
N LEU A 590 34.10 58.05 -44.18
CA LEU A 590 33.00 58.55 -45.03
C LEU A 590 31.76 58.83 -44.16
N LEU A 591 31.38 57.91 -43.26
CA LEU A 591 30.25 58.11 -42.35
C LEU A 591 30.41 59.36 -41.47
N GLN A 592 31.62 59.59 -40.94
CA GLN A 592 31.92 60.80 -40.17
C GLN A 592 31.84 62.06 -41.04
N ALA A 593 32.40 62.03 -42.25
CA ALA A 593 32.33 63.14 -43.19
C ALA A 593 30.87 63.47 -43.58
N LEU A 594 30.01 62.46 -43.76
CA LEU A 594 28.57 62.63 -44.00
C LEU A 594 27.87 63.30 -42.80
N LYS A 595 28.18 62.89 -41.56
CA LYS A 595 27.64 63.54 -40.36
C LYS A 595 28.06 64.99 -40.24
N GLU A 596 29.36 65.26 -40.40
CA GLU A 596 29.92 66.61 -40.27
C GLU A 596 29.36 67.56 -41.32
N SER A 597 29.27 67.12 -42.59
CA SER A 597 28.73 67.94 -43.68
C SER A 597 27.23 68.24 -43.51
N LEU A 598 26.42 67.25 -43.11
CA LEU A 598 24.97 67.41 -42.98
C LEU A 598 24.54 68.11 -41.68
N GLN A 599 25.35 68.06 -40.62
CA GLN A 599 25.11 68.84 -39.38
C GLN A 599 25.53 70.31 -39.51
N GLY A 600 26.21 70.68 -40.59
CA GLY A 600 26.73 72.02 -40.86
C GLY A 600 28.09 72.25 -40.20
N ILE A 601 29.03 72.78 -41.00
CA ILE A 601 30.36 73.19 -40.51
C ILE A 601 30.44 74.71 -40.53
N GLU A 602 30.75 75.29 -39.38
CA GLU A 602 30.91 76.75 -39.25
C GLU A 602 32.36 77.17 -39.50
N ARG A 603 32.55 78.03 -40.50
CA ARG A 603 33.84 78.64 -40.81
C ARG A 603 34.09 79.82 -39.87
N VAL A 604 35.17 79.75 -39.11
CA VAL A 604 35.66 80.86 -38.30
C VAL A 604 36.99 81.33 -38.88
N GLU A 605 36.99 82.55 -39.43
CA GLU A 605 38.21 83.17 -39.94
C GLU A 605 38.92 83.94 -38.84
N ILE A 606 40.18 83.58 -38.56
CA ILE A 606 41.02 84.32 -37.63
C ILE A 606 42.00 85.18 -38.43
N PRO A 607 41.94 86.52 -38.29
CA PRO A 607 42.92 87.42 -38.90
C PRO A 607 44.35 87.09 -38.46
N LEU A 608 45.30 87.09 -39.40
CA LEU A 608 46.72 86.85 -39.09
C LEU A 608 47.26 87.82 -38.02
N THR A 609 46.73 89.05 -37.98
CA THR A 609 47.05 90.05 -36.96
C THR A 609 46.72 89.58 -35.54
N ASP A 610 45.62 88.87 -35.37
CA ASP A 610 45.15 88.40 -34.07
C ASP A 610 45.99 87.21 -33.59
N LEU A 611 46.41 86.34 -34.52
CA LEU A 611 47.34 85.24 -34.24
C LEU A 611 48.71 85.78 -33.80
N ILE A 612 49.24 86.76 -34.53
CA ILE A 612 50.51 87.41 -34.20
C ILE A 612 50.42 88.10 -32.83
N SER A 613 49.30 88.76 -32.53
CA SER A 613 49.03 89.38 -31.22
C SER A 613 48.95 88.35 -30.10
N ALA A 614 48.22 87.24 -30.29
CA ALA A 614 48.07 86.17 -29.31
C ALA A 614 49.41 85.50 -28.97
N LEU A 615 50.32 85.39 -29.95
CA LEU A 615 51.68 84.87 -29.80
C LEU A 615 52.71 85.96 -29.43
N GLY A 616 52.28 87.12 -28.94
CA GLY A 616 53.14 88.14 -28.34
C GLY A 616 53.81 89.13 -29.29
N GLY A 617 53.46 89.14 -30.58
CA GLY A 617 53.92 90.14 -31.54
C GLY A 617 55.44 90.23 -31.70
N GLY A 618 56.18 89.15 -31.44
CA GLY A 618 57.64 89.10 -31.47
C GLY A 618 58.35 89.29 -30.12
N THR A 619 57.62 89.32 -29.01
CA THR A 619 58.20 89.37 -27.64
C THR A 619 58.44 87.96 -27.06
N PRO A 620 59.43 87.77 -26.15
CA PRO A 620 59.67 86.47 -25.51
C PRO A 620 58.52 86.06 -24.58
N LEU A 621 57.99 84.84 -24.78
CA LEU A 621 56.91 84.26 -23.98
C LEU A 621 57.34 82.88 -23.46
N THR A 622 56.87 82.50 -22.28
CA THR A 622 56.96 81.10 -21.84
C THR A 622 55.95 80.22 -22.60
N ILE A 623 56.20 78.91 -22.65
CA ILE A 623 55.33 77.95 -23.37
C ILE A 623 53.89 78.00 -22.83
N GLU A 624 53.73 78.10 -21.51
CA GLU A 624 52.41 78.11 -20.88
C GLU A 624 51.64 79.41 -21.16
N GLU A 625 52.33 80.56 -21.18
CA GLU A 625 51.72 81.84 -21.54
C GLU A 625 51.28 81.89 -23.00
N ALA A 626 52.09 81.35 -23.91
CA ALA A 626 51.74 81.25 -25.32
C ALA A 626 50.50 80.37 -25.53
N ARG A 627 50.41 79.21 -24.85
CA ARG A 627 49.25 78.32 -24.92
C ARG A 627 47.99 78.99 -24.39
N GLN A 628 48.04 79.59 -23.19
CA GLN A 628 46.86 80.24 -22.59
C GLN A 628 46.36 81.42 -23.42
N ARG A 629 47.26 82.22 -23.99
CA ARG A 629 46.88 83.35 -24.86
C ARG A 629 46.28 82.87 -26.18
N PHE A 630 46.84 81.82 -26.78
CA PHE A 630 46.30 81.20 -27.98
C PHE A 630 44.90 80.61 -27.72
N GLU A 631 44.72 79.85 -26.63
CA GLU A 631 43.40 79.32 -26.24
C GLU A 631 42.38 80.45 -25.96
N LYS A 632 42.80 81.54 -25.32
CA LYS A 632 41.93 82.69 -25.06
C LYS A 632 41.50 83.40 -26.36
N MET A 633 42.40 83.53 -27.33
CA MET A 633 42.10 84.07 -28.67
C MET A 633 41.11 83.15 -29.42
N LEU A 634 41.32 81.84 -29.39
CA LEU A 634 40.38 80.88 -29.97
C LEU A 634 39.00 81.00 -29.31
N ALA A 635 38.93 81.06 -27.98
CA ALA A 635 37.67 81.19 -27.26
C ALA A 635 36.93 82.51 -27.58
N SER A 636 37.65 83.61 -27.83
CA SER A 636 37.02 84.88 -28.21
C SER A 636 36.42 84.89 -29.61
N HIS A 637 36.97 84.11 -30.55
CA HIS A 637 36.47 84.00 -31.92
C HIS A 637 35.39 82.92 -32.08
N ILE A 638 35.40 81.88 -31.22
CA ILE A 638 34.47 80.74 -31.27
C ILE A 638 33.23 80.93 -30.36
N GLY A 639 33.35 81.70 -29.27
CA GLY A 639 32.25 81.90 -28.33
C GLY A 639 31.80 80.60 -27.65
N THR A 640 30.48 80.42 -27.43
CA THR A 640 29.88 79.25 -26.77
C THR A 640 29.46 78.13 -27.74
N GLN A 641 29.95 78.15 -28.97
CA GLN A 641 29.56 77.20 -30.01
C GLN A 641 30.21 75.83 -29.82
N ALA A 642 29.59 74.78 -30.36
CA ALA A 642 30.13 73.42 -30.27
C ALA A 642 31.45 73.30 -31.06
N THR A 643 32.57 73.21 -30.33
CA THR A 643 33.93 73.20 -30.87
C THR A 643 34.21 72.14 -31.94
N GLN A 644 33.42 71.06 -31.96
CA GLN A 644 33.55 69.97 -32.93
C GLN A 644 33.08 70.35 -34.35
N ARG A 645 32.21 71.36 -34.50
CA ARG A 645 31.63 71.80 -35.79
C ARG A 645 32.36 72.96 -36.45
N ILE A 646 33.43 73.46 -35.81
CA ILE A 646 34.13 74.66 -36.26
C ILE A 646 35.39 74.25 -37.02
N ARG A 647 35.63 74.93 -38.15
CA ARG A 647 36.89 74.84 -38.91
C ARG A 647 37.50 76.23 -38.97
N ILE A 648 38.70 76.34 -38.43
CA ILE A 648 39.40 77.62 -38.26
C ILE A 648 40.32 77.82 -39.46
N MET A 649 40.17 78.95 -40.15
CA MET A 649 41.06 79.34 -41.25
C MET A 649 41.74 80.67 -40.94
N LEU A 650 43.02 80.78 -41.30
CA LEU A 650 43.76 82.03 -41.13
C LEU A 650 43.50 82.95 -42.32
N LYS A 651 43.01 84.15 -42.02
CA LYS A 651 42.86 85.19 -43.03
C LYS A 651 44.21 85.89 -43.23
N LEU A 652 44.88 85.53 -44.32
CA LEU A 652 46.15 86.11 -44.73
C LEU A 652 45.93 87.51 -45.34
N PRO A 653 46.80 88.50 -45.06
CA PRO A 653 46.68 89.82 -45.67
C PRO A 653 47.05 89.74 -47.16
N GLY A 654 46.04 89.80 -48.04
CA GLY A 654 46.22 90.02 -49.48
C GLY A 654 45.60 89.02 -50.47
N GLY A 655 44.66 88.15 -50.07
CA GLY A 655 43.96 87.26 -51.00
C GLY A 655 42.48 87.60 -51.18
N GLU A 656 42.15 88.33 -52.25
CA GLU A 656 40.84 88.28 -52.91
C GLU A 656 40.98 87.34 -54.12
N GLU A 657 40.37 86.17 -54.06
CA GLU A 657 39.47 85.58 -55.07
C GLU A 657 38.85 84.30 -54.49
#